data_AF-A0A9W9MEJ2-F1
#
_entry.id   AF-A0A9W9MEJ2-F1
#
_cell.length_a   1.000
_cell.length_b   1.000
_cell.length_c   1.000
_cell.angle_alpha   90.00
_cell.angle_beta   90.00
_cell.angle_gamma   90.00
#
_symmetry.space_group_name_H-M   'P 1'
#
loop_
_entity.id
_entity.type
_entity.pdbx_description
1 polymer ?
#
loop_
_entity_poly.entity_id
_entity_poly.type
_entity_poly.pdbx_seq_one_letter_code
_entity_poly.pdbx_strand_id
1 'polypeptide(L)'
;MNRGKAHSLWSHVQSTFTRQQYSGVPNDGRRGHDGHTALEIHPSTFSLASFSSKIQKPRASFLKSNLESIEESHTLIQQTDGWQTTTGAIEDGGSPSKVVGNNWIVGVRYCAAAGACILAINLIVTIVAAGIATRHDGNSAWGIPVVIYQGDCGIVKRWSLALHLIINILSTLILAASNYCMQTLVAPTREEVDAAHVRGEWLDIGGASIKNLLAIGRDRLGLWIILMLTASPFHLMYNSMFFESLSTHDFGVFVAPKDMNSSNIMHLSTSALEKCFHSPNGYYDRGTALTWNEAVSEIASRNYKRYDFDACSSFRPPHTGIKALVMLADNLTVSDGGNASVLTVDRDHIFVDNTVYAGPFAFESAGVGASVQCMDETDFTTYEGFDDPTGHNYTVNECLVIKVGEHCQLLYSPPICIAIALTTFVKVSAMFLAARVGRNLSPPLLTVGDAISSFISRPDPTTKDLCWLSSKHVRKGTWTGIRREDSTPIYNSLSKAQFWSRAATRWRWIATLFFLGGVDGKWISESQFENLFSSDVDESDYGTIGANVEGMLESVVLANVPQLVVTMCYYCYNAVLTSMLAAAEYSSYGIERKALRVTWPISSSQQRSTYWLSIPYRYSVPVLLLYMTLHWTISQSIFYLQIIGYTPQDKEGWRTSHLGYSSAFILFSVVVGAVMILALCILGLRRLNSNAPLAGSCSAAISAACHAPTHENLDTAIRSKLKWGQTTGLSVGSIDSDGDEPEKGHCSFTSLGTVKPTLTKLYA
;
A
#
# COMPACT_ATOMS: atom_id res chain seq x y z
N MET A 1 -1.87 -48.21 -2.40
CA MET A 1 -1.76 -47.38 -3.61
C MET A 1 -1.43 -45.94 -3.22
N ASN A 2 -0.24 -45.50 -3.61
CA ASN A 2 0.29 -44.13 -3.73
C ASN A 2 0.09 -43.09 -2.60
N ARG A 3 0.79 -43.30 -1.47
CA ARG A 3 1.46 -42.22 -0.71
C ARG A 3 2.93 -42.20 -1.13
N GLY A 4 3.28 -41.34 -2.07
CA GLY A 4 4.66 -41.27 -2.58
C GLY A 4 4.80 -40.20 -3.65
N LYS A 5 4.75 -38.92 -3.25
CA LYS A 5 5.16 -37.76 -4.08
C LYS A 5 5.31 -36.42 -3.33
N ALA A 6 5.18 -36.39 -2.00
CA ALA A 6 5.35 -35.15 -1.22
C ALA A 6 6.73 -34.98 -0.55
N HIS A 7 7.59 -36.00 -0.59
CA HIS A 7 8.91 -35.97 0.10
C HIS A 7 10.11 -35.60 -0.81
N SER A 8 9.87 -35.24 -2.08
CA SER A 8 10.94 -35.01 -3.06
C SER A 8 11.34 -33.54 -3.25
N LEU A 9 10.61 -32.56 -2.69
CA LEU A 9 10.95 -31.14 -2.85
C LEU A 9 11.75 -30.55 -1.68
N TRP A 10 11.70 -31.18 -0.49
CA TRP A 10 12.45 -30.73 0.68
C TRP A 10 13.87 -31.31 0.79
N SER A 11 14.14 -32.46 0.16
CA SER A 11 15.48 -33.06 0.14
C SER A 11 16.46 -32.35 -0.82
N HIS A 12 15.97 -31.52 -1.75
CA HIS A 12 16.81 -30.75 -2.68
C HIS A 12 17.22 -29.36 -2.16
N VAL A 13 16.53 -28.84 -1.14
CA VAL A 13 16.87 -27.54 -0.52
C VAL A 13 17.94 -27.70 0.58
N GLN A 14 18.07 -28.92 1.12
CA GLN A 14 19.02 -29.21 2.21
C GLN A 14 20.42 -29.62 1.71
N SER A 15 20.61 -29.93 0.42
CA SER A 15 21.92 -30.29 -0.15
C SER A 15 22.70 -29.12 -0.77
N THR A 16 22.15 -27.91 -0.77
CA THR A 16 22.84 -26.68 -1.25
C THR A 16 23.50 -25.86 -0.14
N PHE A 17 23.47 -26.32 1.12
CA PHE A 17 24.01 -25.60 2.28
C PHE A 17 25.32 -26.15 2.87
N THR A 18 25.99 -27.09 2.19
CA THR A 18 27.34 -27.52 2.55
C THR A 18 28.34 -27.09 1.49
N ARG A 19 29.00 -25.94 1.69
CA ARG A 19 30.20 -25.59 0.95
C ARG A 19 31.40 -26.12 1.73
N GLN A 20 32.07 -27.12 1.15
CA GLN A 20 33.39 -27.58 1.55
C GLN A 20 34.35 -26.39 1.72
N GLN A 21 34.95 -26.28 2.89
CA GLN A 21 36.18 -25.51 3.08
C GLN A 21 37.30 -26.21 2.31
N TYR A 22 37.90 -25.53 1.34
CA TYR A 22 39.19 -25.89 0.79
C TYR A 22 40.21 -24.87 1.28
N SER A 23 41.14 -25.35 2.09
CA SER A 23 42.34 -24.67 2.56
C SER A 23 43.54 -25.19 1.76
N GLY A 24 44.41 -24.27 1.34
CA GLY A 24 45.87 -24.36 1.50
C GLY A 24 46.64 -25.52 0.87
N VAL A 25 47.55 -25.15 -0.02
CA VAL A 25 48.70 -25.93 -0.54
C VAL A 25 49.54 -26.55 0.61
N PRO A 26 50.12 -27.76 0.44
CA PRO A 26 50.71 -28.51 1.55
C PRO A 26 52.16 -28.14 1.83
N ASN A 27 52.57 -28.23 3.10
CA ASN A 27 53.94 -28.53 3.48
C ASN A 27 54.00 -29.30 4.82
N ASP A 28 54.45 -30.54 4.69
CA ASP A 28 55.30 -31.36 5.56
C ASP A 28 55.13 -31.41 7.10
N GLY A 29 55.14 -32.63 7.63
CA GLY A 29 55.80 -32.94 8.90
C GLY A 29 54.97 -33.20 10.18
N ARG A 30 54.86 -34.49 10.53
CA ARG A 30 54.88 -35.11 11.89
C ARG A 30 53.64 -35.11 12.83
N ARG A 31 53.10 -36.33 12.98
CA ARG A 31 52.73 -37.13 14.20
C ARG A 31 52.15 -36.43 15.45
N GLY A 32 51.02 -36.97 15.94
CA GLY A 32 50.93 -37.49 17.32
C GLY A 32 49.66 -37.19 18.16
N HIS A 33 48.80 -38.21 18.29
CA HIS A 33 48.00 -38.67 19.45
C HIS A 33 47.01 -37.78 20.26
N ASP A 34 45.78 -38.32 20.31
CA ASP A 34 44.89 -38.68 21.45
C ASP A 34 44.30 -37.64 22.43
N GLY A 35 43.00 -37.80 22.71
CA GLY A 35 42.40 -37.39 23.99
C GLY A 35 40.91 -37.00 23.96
N HIS A 36 40.06 -37.87 24.52
CA HIS A 36 38.62 -37.68 24.82
C HIS A 36 38.32 -36.48 25.74
N THR A 37 37.06 -35.97 25.79
CA THR A 37 36.13 -35.95 26.96
C THR A 37 34.81 -35.19 26.62
N ALA A 38 33.73 -35.56 27.30
CA ALA A 38 32.31 -35.28 27.03
C ALA A 38 31.70 -34.09 27.80
N LEU A 39 30.48 -33.70 27.35
CA LEU A 39 29.27 -33.19 28.06
C LEU A 39 29.35 -31.94 28.97
N GLU A 40 28.51 -30.93 28.68
CA GLU A 40 27.32 -30.58 29.49
C GLU A 40 26.52 -29.38 28.93
N ILE A 41 25.20 -29.41 29.16
CA ILE A 41 24.17 -28.43 28.77
C ILE A 41 23.66 -27.77 30.05
N HIS A 42 23.47 -26.44 30.08
CA HIS A 42 22.22 -25.77 30.52
C HIS A 42 22.29 -24.22 30.38
N PRO A 43 21.13 -23.53 30.28
CA PRO A 43 20.96 -22.18 29.73
C PRO A 43 20.86 -21.10 30.81
N SER A 44 20.94 -19.81 30.42
CA SER A 44 20.58 -18.70 31.30
C SER A 44 19.73 -17.62 30.60
N THR A 45 18.59 -17.38 31.22
CA THR A 45 17.67 -16.24 31.14
C THR A 45 18.30 -14.98 31.72
N PHE A 46 17.99 -13.78 31.20
CA PHE A 46 18.16 -12.54 31.96
C PHE A 46 17.07 -11.50 31.67
N SER A 47 16.48 -11.01 32.77
CA SER A 47 15.41 -10.02 32.87
C SER A 47 15.95 -8.63 33.20
N LEU A 48 15.18 -7.61 32.80
CA LEU A 48 15.34 -6.18 33.12
C LEU A 48 14.97 -5.86 34.57
N ALA A 49 15.70 -4.92 35.21
CA ALA A 49 15.15 -3.91 36.12
C ALA A 49 16.17 -2.79 36.46
N SER A 50 15.73 -1.55 36.20
CA SER A 50 15.86 -0.32 37.00
C SER A 50 17.23 0.23 37.42
N PHE A 51 17.53 1.48 37.02
CA PHE A 51 17.72 2.58 37.97
C PHE A 51 17.52 3.95 37.31
N SER A 52 16.79 4.81 38.01
CA SER A 52 16.45 6.20 37.71
C SER A 52 17.18 7.12 38.68
N SER A 53 17.64 8.30 38.24
CA SER A 53 17.49 9.55 39.01
C SER A 53 17.80 10.80 38.17
N LYS A 54 16.92 11.81 38.34
CA LYS A 54 17.01 13.23 37.92
C LYS A 54 18.00 13.97 38.85
N ILE A 55 18.62 15.12 38.51
CA ILE A 55 18.16 16.54 38.69
C ILE A 55 19.41 17.42 38.35
N GLN A 56 19.45 18.30 37.32
CA GLN A 56 19.08 19.74 37.22
C GLN A 56 20.22 20.78 37.48
N LYS A 57 20.69 21.45 36.39
CA LYS A 57 21.18 22.86 36.09
C LYS A 57 21.70 23.80 37.23
N PRO A 58 22.50 24.90 36.97
CA PRO A 58 22.42 25.85 35.82
C PRO A 58 23.69 26.63 35.29
N ARG A 59 23.61 27.05 34.01
CA ARG A 59 23.79 28.40 33.38
C ARG A 59 24.99 29.36 33.68
N ALA A 60 25.68 29.81 32.61
CA ALA A 60 26.22 31.18 32.34
C ALA A 60 26.70 31.24 30.85
N SER A 61 26.10 31.99 29.91
CA SER A 61 26.36 33.40 29.48
C SER A 61 27.82 33.68 29.05
N PHE A 62 28.22 34.44 28.03
CA PHE A 62 27.65 35.20 26.91
C PHE A 62 28.87 35.72 26.08
N LEU A 63 28.81 35.67 24.74
CA LEU A 63 29.26 36.68 23.73
C LEU A 63 30.67 37.36 23.74
N LYS A 64 31.32 37.27 22.56
CA LYS A 64 32.14 38.26 21.77
C LYS A 64 33.45 37.60 21.34
N SER A 65 34.08 37.88 20.19
CA SER A 65 33.82 38.64 18.97
C SER A 65 35.03 38.36 18.05
N ASN A 66 34.85 38.52 16.73
CA ASN A 66 35.88 38.38 15.69
C ASN A 66 37.20 39.11 15.98
N LEU A 67 38.33 38.55 15.54
CA LEU A 67 39.37 39.29 14.82
C LEU A 67 40.32 38.34 14.06
N GLU A 68 40.54 38.64 12.78
CA GLU A 68 41.53 38.05 11.88
C GLU A 68 42.93 38.66 12.09
N SER A 69 43.99 37.87 11.88
CA SER A 69 45.32 38.24 11.34
C SER A 69 46.19 36.96 11.32
N ILE A 70 46.51 36.36 10.16
CA ILE A 70 47.59 36.66 9.19
C ILE A 70 49.01 36.34 9.71
N GLU A 71 49.76 35.65 8.82
CA GLU A 71 51.22 35.44 8.71
C GLU A 71 51.88 34.38 9.62
N GLU A 72 52.35 33.26 9.04
CA GLU A 72 53.70 33.04 8.45
C GLU A 72 54.77 32.89 9.55
N SER A 73 55.77 32.03 9.51
CA SER A 73 56.27 30.93 8.67
C SER A 73 57.52 30.37 9.41
N HIS A 74 58.21 29.38 8.85
CA HIS A 74 59.53 28.79 9.27
C HIS A 74 59.50 27.63 10.29
N THR A 75 59.59 26.35 9.86
CA THR A 75 60.76 25.55 9.38
C THR A 75 61.84 25.25 10.43
N LEU A 76 62.08 23.95 10.73
CA LEU A 76 63.39 23.30 10.91
C LEU A 76 63.15 21.77 11.05
N ILE A 77 63.57 20.91 10.10
CA ILE A 77 64.86 20.17 10.01
C ILE A 77 64.92 19.05 11.09
N GLN A 78 65.20 17.76 10.85
CA GLN A 78 66.27 17.13 10.05
C GLN A 78 66.01 15.60 9.87
N GLN A 79 66.34 15.07 8.67
CA GLN A 79 67.12 13.87 8.31
C GLN A 79 67.04 12.54 9.09
N THR A 80 67.39 11.38 8.53
CA THR A 80 67.50 10.70 7.19
C THR A 80 68.11 9.34 7.55
N ASP A 81 67.90 8.32 6.72
CA ASP A 81 68.87 7.30 6.25
C ASP A 81 68.05 6.31 5.40
N GLY A 82 68.32 5.94 4.14
CA GLY A 82 69.42 6.17 3.22
C GLY A 82 69.62 4.87 2.43
N TRP A 83 69.30 4.85 1.12
CA TRP A 83 70.14 4.31 0.02
C TRP A 83 69.43 4.45 -1.34
N GLN A 84 70.10 5.18 -2.24
CA GLN A 84 69.80 5.44 -3.67
C GLN A 84 70.20 4.20 -4.51
N THR A 85 69.85 3.97 -5.79
CA THR A 85 69.94 4.83 -7.01
C THR A 85 69.16 4.08 -8.13
N THR A 86 68.33 4.69 -8.98
CA THR A 86 68.75 5.39 -10.22
C THR A 86 67.55 6.14 -10.83
N THR A 87 67.81 7.36 -11.30
CA THR A 87 66.86 8.32 -11.88
C THR A 87 67.10 8.56 -13.37
N GLY A 88 66.04 9.01 -14.06
CA GLY A 88 66.02 9.62 -15.40
C GLY A 88 64.70 9.33 -16.14
N ALA A 89 63.52 9.77 -15.67
CA ALA A 89 62.91 11.12 -15.76
C ALA A 89 62.46 11.54 -17.17
N ILE A 90 61.14 11.58 -17.42
CA ILE A 90 60.38 12.77 -17.87
C ILE A 90 59.00 12.73 -17.20
N GLU A 91 58.66 13.82 -16.51
CA GLU A 91 57.40 14.07 -15.79
C GLU A 91 56.24 14.34 -16.76
N ASP A 92 55.02 13.95 -16.36
CA ASP A 92 53.89 14.89 -16.46
C ASP A 92 52.84 14.62 -15.38
N GLY A 93 52.38 15.70 -14.77
CA GLY A 93 51.69 15.73 -13.49
C GLY A 93 50.28 15.13 -13.48
N GLY A 94 50.01 14.34 -12.44
CA GLY A 94 48.65 13.99 -12.03
C GLY A 94 48.54 14.12 -10.52
N SER A 95 47.84 15.16 -10.05
CA SER A 95 47.40 15.25 -8.66
C SER A 95 46.69 13.94 -8.26
N PRO A 96 46.87 13.42 -7.04
CA PRO A 96 46.09 12.26 -6.61
C PRO A 96 44.61 12.66 -6.66
N SER A 97 43.86 11.99 -7.54
CA SER A 97 42.42 12.19 -7.68
C SER A 97 41.78 12.08 -6.30
N LYS A 98 41.22 13.19 -5.81
CA LYS A 98 40.33 13.20 -4.64
C LYS A 98 39.34 12.05 -4.80
N VAL A 99 39.36 11.11 -3.86
CA VAL A 99 38.36 10.04 -3.77
C VAL A 99 36.99 10.73 -3.78
N VAL A 100 36.30 10.62 -4.91
CA VAL A 100 34.96 11.18 -5.09
C VAL A 100 34.07 10.48 -4.07
N GLY A 101 33.54 11.26 -3.12
CA GLY A 101 32.68 10.71 -2.06
C GLY A 101 31.52 9.90 -2.65
N ASN A 102 31.06 8.89 -1.91
CA ASN A 102 29.96 7.99 -2.27
C ASN A 102 28.63 8.76 -2.41
N ASN A 103 28.49 9.54 -3.48
CA ASN A 103 27.31 10.37 -3.78
C ASN A 103 26.09 9.50 -4.08
N TRP A 104 26.29 8.22 -4.38
CA TRP A 104 25.20 7.36 -4.79
C TRP A 104 24.20 7.04 -3.67
N ILE A 105 24.66 7.10 -2.44
CA ILE A 105 23.84 6.80 -1.26
C ILE A 105 22.87 7.94 -0.92
N VAL A 106 23.04 9.10 -1.54
CA VAL A 106 22.28 10.33 -1.23
C VAL A 106 20.78 10.15 -1.45
N GLY A 107 20.38 9.47 -2.53
CA GLY A 107 18.97 9.18 -2.79
C GLY A 107 18.30 8.35 -1.69
N VAL A 108 19.00 7.31 -1.22
CA VAL A 108 18.53 6.45 -0.11
C VAL A 108 18.44 7.23 1.19
N ARG A 109 19.37 8.16 1.46
CA ARG A 109 19.32 9.03 2.64
C ARG A 109 18.13 9.98 2.61
N TYR A 110 17.82 10.56 1.46
CA TYR A 110 16.61 11.38 1.32
C TYR A 110 15.34 10.54 1.51
N CYS A 111 15.29 9.29 1.02
CA CYS A 111 14.16 8.38 1.25
C CYS A 111 13.99 8.10 2.75
N ALA A 112 15.09 7.81 3.44
CA ALA A 112 15.10 7.58 4.88
C ALA A 112 14.66 8.84 5.67
N ALA A 113 15.13 10.03 5.26
CA ALA A 113 14.73 11.30 5.87
C ALA A 113 13.23 11.59 5.67
N ALA A 114 12.72 11.41 4.45
CA ALA A 114 11.28 11.54 4.16
C ALA A 114 10.45 10.55 5.00
N GLY A 115 10.91 9.29 5.10
CA GLY A 115 10.28 8.29 5.96
C GLY A 115 10.30 8.68 7.45
N ALA A 116 11.39 9.28 7.94
CA ALA A 116 11.48 9.79 9.30
C ALA A 116 10.53 10.97 9.55
N CYS A 117 10.34 11.85 8.57
CA CYS A 117 9.31 12.89 8.64
C CYS A 117 7.90 12.29 8.72
N ILE A 118 7.59 11.26 7.92
CA ILE A 118 6.29 10.56 7.98
C ILE A 118 6.09 9.89 9.33
N LEU A 119 7.12 9.25 9.89
CA LEU A 119 7.07 8.70 11.25
C LEU A 119 6.75 9.79 12.28
N ALA A 120 7.42 10.94 12.20
CA ALA A 120 7.17 12.05 13.11
C ALA A 120 5.73 12.58 12.99
N ILE A 121 5.21 12.71 11.77
CA ILE A 121 3.81 13.12 11.53
C ILE A 121 2.86 12.10 12.17
N ASN A 122 3.05 10.80 11.96
CA ASN A 122 2.20 9.76 12.53
C ASN A 122 2.20 9.77 14.06
N LEU A 123 3.38 9.98 14.67
CA LEU A 123 3.52 10.11 16.11
C LEU A 123 2.81 11.38 16.63
N ILE A 124 2.98 12.52 15.96
CA ILE A 124 2.31 13.77 16.33
C ILE A 124 0.79 13.60 16.25
N VAL A 125 0.27 13.07 15.14
CA VAL A 125 -1.17 12.80 14.96
C VAL A 125 -1.70 11.87 16.05
N THR A 126 -0.97 10.81 16.37
CA THR A 126 -1.35 9.87 17.44
C THR A 126 -1.36 10.55 18.82
N ILE A 127 -0.35 11.37 19.13
CA ILE A 127 -0.26 12.10 20.41
C ILE A 127 -1.38 13.13 20.52
N VAL A 128 -1.68 13.85 19.44
CA VAL A 128 -2.77 14.83 19.40
C VAL A 128 -4.12 14.13 19.57
N ALA A 129 -4.35 13.02 18.87
CA ALA A 129 -5.57 12.23 19.03
C ALA A 129 -5.73 11.74 20.48
N ALA A 130 -4.67 11.19 21.08
CA ALA A 130 -4.67 10.78 22.48
C ALA A 130 -4.93 11.95 23.43
N GLY A 131 -4.36 13.13 23.18
CA GLY A 131 -4.57 14.34 24.00
C GLY A 131 -5.95 14.97 23.85
N ILE A 132 -6.63 14.77 22.72
CA ILE A 132 -8.04 15.16 22.53
C ILE A 132 -8.96 14.16 23.23
N ALA A 133 -8.63 12.87 23.13
CA ALA A 133 -9.41 11.80 23.73
C ALA A 133 -9.52 11.89 25.27
N THR A 134 -8.54 12.48 25.96
CA THR A 134 -8.62 12.71 27.41
C THR A 134 -9.72 13.69 27.83
N ARG A 135 -10.34 14.42 26.89
CA ARG A 135 -11.43 15.36 27.17
C ARG A 135 -12.81 14.72 27.24
N HIS A 136 -12.94 13.43 26.93
CA HIS A 136 -14.22 12.72 26.93
C HIS A 136 -14.28 11.76 28.11
N ASP A 137 -15.13 12.07 29.10
CA ASP A 137 -15.20 11.42 30.42
C ASP A 137 -15.76 9.97 30.41
N GLY A 138 -16.02 9.39 29.23
CA GLY A 138 -16.46 7.99 29.04
C GLY A 138 -15.40 7.06 28.39
N ASN A 139 -14.24 7.59 28.01
CA ASN A 139 -13.18 6.79 27.40
C ASN A 139 -12.49 5.92 28.47
N SER A 140 -12.65 4.60 28.41
CA SER A 140 -11.94 3.64 29.25
C SER A 140 -10.80 2.93 28.51
N ALA A 141 -9.97 2.22 29.29
CA ALA A 141 -8.69 1.55 29.03
C ALA A 141 -8.16 1.33 27.59
N TRP A 142 -6.82 1.31 27.50
CA TRP A 142 -6.01 0.91 26.35
C TRP A 142 -6.48 -0.43 25.74
N GLY A 143 -7.09 -0.40 24.55
CA GLY A 143 -7.49 -1.60 23.82
C GLY A 143 -8.80 -1.50 23.02
N ILE A 144 -9.64 -0.49 23.31
CA ILE A 144 -10.92 -0.24 22.63
C ILE A 144 -10.78 1.03 21.76
N PRO A 145 -11.56 1.17 20.66
CA PRO A 145 -11.72 2.44 19.96
C PRO A 145 -12.06 3.59 20.90
N VAL A 146 -11.41 4.73 20.69
CA VAL A 146 -11.48 5.89 21.59
C VAL A 146 -12.10 7.06 20.84
N VAL A 147 -13.07 7.73 21.47
CA VAL A 147 -13.77 8.87 20.88
C VAL A 147 -12.87 10.10 20.93
N ILE A 148 -12.67 10.76 19.79
CA ILE A 148 -11.95 12.04 19.67
C ILE A 148 -12.89 13.21 19.39
N TYR A 149 -14.05 12.95 18.79
CA TYR A 149 -15.08 13.95 18.57
C TYR A 149 -16.44 13.27 18.56
N GLN A 150 -17.43 13.90 19.19
CA GLN A 150 -18.84 13.53 19.13
C GLN A 150 -19.66 14.78 18.83
N GLY A 151 -20.57 14.70 17.85
CA GLY A 151 -21.38 15.84 17.44
C GLY A 151 -21.95 15.67 16.04
N ASP A 152 -21.86 16.73 15.25
CA ASP A 152 -22.45 16.81 13.91
C ASP A 152 -21.85 15.79 12.93
N CYS A 153 -22.71 14.98 12.31
CA CYS A 153 -22.35 13.96 11.35
C CYS A 153 -21.67 14.53 10.10
N GLY A 154 -22.08 15.73 9.65
CA GLY A 154 -21.44 16.43 8.54
C GLY A 154 -19.98 16.80 8.85
N ILE A 155 -19.68 17.21 10.10
CA ILE A 155 -18.32 17.47 10.57
C ILE A 155 -17.51 16.16 10.62
N VAL A 156 -18.05 15.09 11.21
CA VAL A 156 -17.40 13.78 11.29
C VAL A 156 -17.03 13.27 9.89
N LYS A 157 -17.99 13.28 8.96
CA LYS A 157 -17.82 12.82 7.58
C LYS A 157 -16.74 13.61 6.83
N ARG A 158 -16.70 14.94 6.98
CA ARG A 158 -15.66 15.79 6.36
C ARG A 158 -14.27 15.50 6.93
N TRP A 159 -14.15 15.33 8.24
CA TRP A 159 -12.87 14.99 8.87
C TRP A 159 -12.42 13.58 8.52
N SER A 160 -13.32 12.60 8.51
CA SER A 160 -13.09 11.23 8.05
C SER A 160 -12.51 11.25 6.63
N LEU A 161 -13.17 11.93 5.68
CA LEU A 161 -12.70 12.07 4.31
C LEU A 161 -11.30 12.70 4.21
N ALA A 162 -11.06 13.77 4.97
CA ALA A 162 -9.78 14.50 4.97
C ALA A 162 -8.64 13.67 5.59
N LEU A 163 -8.89 12.98 6.70
CA LEU A 163 -7.91 12.12 7.37
C LEU A 163 -7.54 10.93 6.47
N HIS A 164 -8.52 10.29 5.84
CA HIS A 164 -8.26 9.23 4.87
C HIS A 164 -7.43 9.74 3.68
N LEU A 165 -7.69 10.95 3.18
CA LEU A 165 -6.85 11.54 2.12
C LEU A 165 -5.39 11.71 2.58
N ILE A 166 -5.17 12.27 3.77
CA ILE A 166 -3.82 12.44 4.35
C ILE A 166 -3.12 11.10 4.53
N ILE A 167 -3.81 10.11 5.09
CA ILE A 167 -3.31 8.75 5.29
C ILE A 167 -2.84 8.15 3.96
N ASN A 168 -3.66 8.25 2.91
CA ASN A 168 -3.33 7.69 1.60
C ASN A 168 -2.18 8.44 0.90
N ILE A 169 -2.06 9.77 1.09
CA ILE A 169 -0.88 10.54 0.65
C ILE A 169 0.38 10.02 1.34
N LEU A 170 0.38 9.96 2.68
CA LEU A 170 1.53 9.53 3.47
C LEU A 170 1.94 8.08 3.14
N SER A 171 0.95 7.19 3.00
CA SER A 171 1.13 5.79 2.62
C SER A 171 1.75 5.64 1.24
N THR A 172 1.28 6.42 0.25
CA THR A 172 1.84 6.38 -1.11
C THR A 172 3.27 6.92 -1.16
N LEU A 173 3.57 8.00 -0.42
CA LEU A 173 4.91 8.57 -0.36
C LEU A 173 5.92 7.63 0.29
N ILE A 174 5.57 7.00 1.43
CA ILE A 174 6.46 6.03 2.07
C ILE A 174 6.64 4.77 1.22
N LEU A 175 5.59 4.35 0.50
CA LEU A 175 5.66 3.26 -0.47
C LEU A 175 6.66 3.60 -1.59
N ALA A 176 6.56 4.79 -2.19
CA ALA A 176 7.47 5.25 -3.23
C ALA A 176 8.93 5.32 -2.74
N ALA A 177 9.18 5.89 -1.56
CA ALA A 177 10.50 5.95 -0.94
C ALA A 177 11.05 4.54 -0.66
N SER A 178 10.23 3.64 -0.11
CA SER A 178 10.63 2.26 0.17
C SER A 178 10.92 1.46 -1.10
N ASN A 179 10.15 1.69 -2.17
CA ASN A 179 10.38 1.08 -3.48
C ASN A 179 11.71 1.53 -4.08
N TYR A 180 12.09 2.80 -3.94
CA TYR A 180 13.40 3.29 -4.38
C TYR A 180 14.54 2.62 -3.59
N CYS A 181 14.43 2.55 -2.26
CA CYS A 181 15.41 1.86 -1.42
C CYS A 181 15.54 0.38 -1.80
N MET A 182 14.42 -0.30 -2.04
CA MET A 182 14.40 -1.69 -2.51
C MET A 182 15.05 -1.87 -3.88
N GLN A 183 14.79 -0.96 -4.84
CA GLN A 183 15.46 -0.96 -6.14
C GLN A 183 16.98 -0.78 -6.01
N THR A 184 17.41 0.08 -5.10
CA THR A 184 18.83 0.28 -4.80
C THR A 184 19.46 -0.97 -4.18
N LEU A 185 18.75 -1.62 -3.26
CA LEU A 185 19.21 -2.84 -2.61
C LEU A 185 19.29 -4.04 -3.56
N VAL A 186 18.50 -4.10 -4.63
CA VAL A 186 18.49 -5.22 -5.59
C VAL A 186 19.32 -4.96 -6.86
N ALA A 187 19.71 -3.72 -7.11
CA ALA A 187 20.52 -3.35 -8.27
C ALA A 187 21.95 -3.92 -8.16
N PRO A 188 22.43 -4.69 -9.15
CA PRO A 188 23.71 -5.37 -9.02
C PRO A 188 24.89 -4.39 -9.18
N THR A 189 26.03 -4.70 -8.57
CA THR A 189 27.29 -3.99 -8.84
C THR A 189 27.96 -4.52 -10.10
N ARG A 190 28.95 -3.79 -10.62
CA ARG A 190 29.72 -4.23 -11.80
C ARG A 190 30.41 -5.57 -11.54
N GLU A 191 30.93 -5.77 -10.34
CA GLU A 191 31.61 -7.00 -9.92
C GLU A 191 30.65 -8.20 -9.83
N GLU A 192 29.43 -7.99 -9.31
CA GLU A 192 28.39 -9.02 -9.26
C GLU A 192 27.94 -9.44 -10.68
N VAL A 193 27.86 -8.47 -11.60
CA VAL A 193 27.56 -8.72 -13.02
C VAL A 193 28.70 -9.50 -13.70
N ASP A 194 29.96 -9.10 -13.51
CA ASP A 194 31.12 -9.83 -14.05
C ASP A 194 31.14 -11.29 -13.58
N ALA A 195 30.93 -11.51 -12.28
CA ALA A 195 30.87 -12.84 -11.69
C ALA A 195 29.74 -13.69 -12.29
N ALA A 196 28.56 -13.09 -12.54
CA ALA A 196 27.45 -13.77 -13.19
C ALA A 196 27.78 -14.12 -14.65
N HIS A 197 28.35 -13.19 -15.39
CA HIS A 197 28.68 -13.41 -16.80
C HIS A 197 29.73 -14.51 -17.01
N VAL A 198 30.73 -14.62 -16.13
CA VAL A 198 31.71 -15.72 -16.16
C VAL A 198 31.05 -17.10 -16.00
N ARG A 199 29.93 -17.17 -15.27
CA ARG A 199 29.13 -18.40 -15.11
C ARG A 199 28.12 -18.62 -16.25
N GLY A 200 28.06 -17.73 -17.24
CA GLY A 200 27.06 -17.77 -18.30
C GLY A 200 25.66 -17.34 -17.84
N GLU A 201 25.59 -16.64 -16.70
CA GLU A 201 24.37 -16.06 -16.16
C GLU A 201 24.31 -14.56 -16.47
N TRP A 202 23.14 -13.95 -16.35
CA TRP A 202 22.95 -12.53 -16.60
C TRP A 202 22.02 -11.94 -15.54
N LEU A 203 22.20 -10.67 -15.20
CA LEU A 203 21.41 -9.95 -14.21
C LEU A 203 20.56 -8.87 -14.88
N ASP A 204 19.48 -8.47 -14.21
CA ASP A 204 18.65 -7.38 -14.68
C ASP A 204 19.19 -6.03 -14.20
N ILE A 205 19.33 -5.07 -15.09
CA ILE A 205 19.71 -3.68 -14.82
C ILE A 205 18.46 -2.80 -14.80
N GLY A 206 18.40 -1.89 -13.83
CA GLY A 206 17.41 -0.82 -13.79
C GLY A 206 15.97 -1.22 -13.53
N GLY A 207 15.75 -2.25 -12.71
CA GLY A 207 14.42 -2.58 -12.20
C GLY A 207 14.44 -3.58 -11.05
N ALA A 208 13.29 -3.76 -10.39
CA ALA A 208 13.11 -4.79 -9.38
C ALA A 208 13.10 -6.19 -10.02
N SER A 209 14.15 -6.99 -9.77
CA SER A 209 14.27 -8.34 -10.30
C SER A 209 14.41 -9.36 -9.18
N ILE A 210 13.47 -10.30 -9.12
CA ILE A 210 13.50 -11.43 -8.18
C ILE A 210 14.74 -12.29 -8.43
N LYS A 211 15.16 -12.43 -9.69
CA LYS A 211 16.39 -13.15 -10.04
C LYS A 211 17.62 -12.49 -9.42
N ASN A 212 17.69 -11.15 -9.40
CA ASN A 212 18.80 -10.45 -8.77
C ASN A 212 18.82 -10.65 -7.24
N LEU A 213 17.67 -10.86 -6.58
CA LEU A 213 17.63 -11.14 -5.14
C LEU A 213 18.42 -12.41 -4.77
N LEU A 214 18.53 -13.37 -5.70
CA LEU A 214 19.31 -14.59 -5.52
C LEU A 214 20.83 -14.37 -5.73
N ALA A 215 21.22 -13.25 -6.33
CA ALA A 215 22.61 -12.94 -6.66
C ALA A 215 23.28 -11.97 -5.66
N ILE A 216 22.50 -11.19 -4.91
CA ILE A 216 23.00 -10.18 -3.96
C ILE A 216 23.35 -10.80 -2.60
N GLY A 217 24.19 -10.10 -1.83
CA GLY A 217 24.55 -10.49 -0.46
C GLY A 217 23.37 -10.56 0.52
N ARG A 218 23.52 -11.39 1.57
CA ARG A 218 22.47 -11.67 2.57
C ARG A 218 21.96 -10.41 3.29
N ASP A 219 22.84 -9.45 3.57
CA ASP A 219 22.49 -8.21 4.26
C ASP A 219 21.51 -7.37 3.42
N ARG A 220 21.75 -7.29 2.11
CA ARG A 220 20.88 -6.58 1.16
C ARG A 220 19.54 -7.29 1.01
N LEU A 221 19.55 -8.63 0.93
CA LEU A 221 18.35 -9.46 0.86
C LEU A 221 17.48 -9.29 2.11
N GLY A 222 18.08 -9.35 3.31
CA GLY A 222 17.36 -9.17 4.57
C GLY A 222 16.68 -7.80 4.66
N LEU A 223 17.40 -6.73 4.33
CA LEU A 223 16.84 -5.37 4.29
C LEU A 223 15.71 -5.23 3.27
N TRP A 224 15.86 -5.83 2.08
CA TRP A 224 14.83 -5.82 1.05
C TRP A 224 13.55 -6.52 1.54
N ILE A 225 13.67 -7.69 2.18
CA ILE A 225 12.54 -8.43 2.74
C ILE A 225 11.86 -7.62 3.84
N ILE A 226 12.61 -6.99 4.75
CA ILE A 226 12.05 -6.15 5.81
C ILE A 226 11.26 -4.98 5.22
N LEU A 227 11.81 -4.28 4.22
CA LEU A 227 11.13 -3.16 3.56
C LEU A 227 9.83 -3.61 2.87
N MET A 228 9.82 -4.80 2.29
CA MET A 228 8.64 -5.38 1.64
C MET A 228 7.58 -5.79 2.67
N LEU A 229 7.94 -6.56 3.70
CA LEU A 229 7.01 -7.05 4.72
C LEU A 229 6.35 -5.91 5.50
N THR A 230 7.14 -4.88 5.85
CA THR A 230 6.64 -3.68 6.55
C THR A 230 5.72 -2.80 5.69
N ALA A 231 5.54 -3.07 4.39
CA ALA A 231 4.50 -2.39 3.60
C ALA A 231 3.10 -2.93 3.90
N SER A 232 2.96 -4.19 4.32
CA SER A 232 1.66 -4.85 4.46
C SER A 232 0.77 -4.22 5.54
N PRO A 233 1.25 -3.97 6.78
CA PRO A 233 0.41 -3.35 7.82
C PRO A 233 -0.07 -1.95 7.43
N PHE A 234 0.75 -1.17 6.72
CA PHE A 234 0.35 0.15 6.23
C PHE A 234 -0.84 0.12 5.28
N HIS A 235 -0.99 -0.92 4.48
CA HIS A 235 -2.10 -1.00 3.54
C HIS A 235 -3.26 -1.84 4.07
N LEU A 236 -3.08 -2.64 5.12
CA LEU A 236 -4.12 -3.48 5.73
C LEU A 236 -4.87 -2.84 6.91
N MET A 237 -4.33 -1.82 7.55
CA MET A 237 -4.97 -1.25 8.75
C MET A 237 -4.89 0.27 8.87
N TYR A 238 -4.08 0.96 8.05
CA TYR A 238 -3.83 2.39 8.26
C TYR A 238 -5.05 3.27 8.01
N ASN A 239 -5.92 2.93 7.03
CA ASN A 239 -7.18 3.65 6.84
C ASN A 239 -8.12 3.47 8.04
N SER A 240 -8.01 2.37 8.79
CA SER A 240 -8.84 2.14 9.98
C SER A 240 -8.20 2.69 11.27
N MET A 241 -7.15 3.51 11.15
CA MET A 241 -6.58 4.23 12.28
C MET A 241 -7.56 5.25 12.84
N PHE A 242 -8.27 5.95 11.95
CA PHE A 242 -9.41 6.80 12.26
C PHE A 242 -10.62 6.27 11.51
N PHE A 243 -11.77 6.23 12.15
CA PHE A 243 -13.01 5.79 11.53
C PHE A 243 -14.19 6.47 12.21
N GLU A 244 -15.31 6.52 11.50
CA GLU A 244 -16.56 7.03 12.03
C GLU A 244 -17.40 5.92 12.65
N SER A 245 -18.24 6.29 13.61
CA SER A 245 -19.37 5.47 14.02
C SER A 245 -20.68 6.02 13.51
N LEU A 246 -21.60 5.11 13.23
CA LEU A 246 -23.00 5.39 12.96
C LEU A 246 -23.81 5.03 14.19
N SER A 247 -24.69 5.95 14.61
CA SER A 247 -25.62 5.72 15.71
C SER A 247 -26.96 5.24 15.18
N THR A 248 -27.34 4.04 15.55
CA THR A 248 -28.67 3.48 15.27
C THR A 248 -29.48 3.46 16.54
N HIS A 249 -30.75 3.76 16.48
CA HIS A 249 -31.65 3.71 17.63
C HIS A 249 -32.62 2.55 17.45
N ASP A 250 -32.74 1.73 18.49
CA ASP A 250 -33.98 0.99 18.68
C ASP A 250 -35.03 2.03 19.06
N PHE A 251 -36.07 2.17 18.26
CA PHE A 251 -37.12 3.16 18.47
C PHE A 251 -38.39 2.52 19.03
N GLY A 252 -39.10 3.27 19.88
CA GLY A 252 -40.39 2.83 20.40
C GLY A 252 -41.45 2.82 19.30
N VAL A 253 -42.32 1.82 19.28
CA VAL A 253 -43.45 1.73 18.35
C VAL A 253 -44.75 1.56 19.14
N PHE A 254 -45.75 2.38 18.82
CA PHE A 254 -47.08 2.27 19.41
C PHE A 254 -48.15 2.89 18.51
N VAL A 255 -49.42 2.52 18.74
CA VAL A 255 -50.59 3.08 18.05
C VAL A 255 -51.23 4.16 18.91
N ALA A 256 -51.69 5.23 18.27
CA ALA A 256 -52.41 6.32 18.91
C ALA A 256 -53.58 6.82 18.02
N PRO A 257 -54.52 7.60 18.58
CA PRO A 257 -55.64 8.17 17.83
C PRO A 257 -55.19 9.12 16.72
N LYS A 258 -55.88 9.10 15.59
CA LYS A 258 -55.56 9.99 14.46
C LYS A 258 -55.75 11.47 14.76
N ASP A 259 -56.74 11.80 15.59
CA ASP A 259 -57.05 13.16 16.02
C ASP A 259 -56.11 13.67 17.14
N MET A 260 -55.13 12.86 17.55
CA MET A 260 -54.08 13.23 18.50
C MET A 260 -53.14 14.31 17.92
N ASN A 261 -52.84 15.32 18.74
CA ASN A 261 -51.95 16.42 18.43
C ASN A 261 -51.30 17.00 19.71
N SER A 262 -50.45 18.03 19.55
CA SER A 262 -49.68 18.62 20.66
C SER A 262 -50.53 19.24 21.78
N SER A 263 -51.81 19.56 21.52
CA SER A 263 -52.70 20.20 22.50
C SER A 263 -53.55 19.23 23.30
N ASN A 264 -53.81 18.02 22.77
CA ASN A 264 -54.73 17.05 23.38
C ASN A 264 -54.04 15.75 23.83
N ILE A 265 -52.75 15.53 23.51
CA ILE A 265 -51.99 14.35 23.94
C ILE A 265 -52.00 14.12 25.45
N MET A 266 -52.01 15.19 26.24
CA MET A 266 -52.10 15.09 27.71
C MET A 266 -53.39 14.45 28.21
N HIS A 267 -54.48 14.50 27.43
CA HIS A 267 -55.76 13.88 27.79
C HIS A 267 -55.72 12.35 27.73
N LEU A 268 -54.74 11.78 27.03
CA LEU A 268 -54.52 10.34 26.96
C LEU A 268 -53.76 9.82 28.19
N SER A 269 -53.16 10.68 29.03
CA SER A 269 -52.39 10.23 30.20
C SER A 269 -53.28 9.57 31.26
N THR A 270 -52.92 8.34 31.64
CA THR A 270 -53.57 7.55 32.69
C THR A 270 -52.52 6.86 33.56
N SER A 271 -52.88 6.50 34.79
CA SER A 271 -51.97 5.76 35.69
C SER A 271 -51.55 4.40 35.11
N ALA A 272 -52.39 3.79 34.26
CA ALA A 272 -52.05 2.61 33.50
C ALA A 272 -50.90 2.86 32.51
N LEU A 273 -51.00 3.89 31.66
CA LEU A 273 -49.93 4.22 30.71
C LEU A 273 -48.66 4.68 31.41
N GLU A 274 -48.75 5.48 32.47
CA GLU A 274 -47.58 5.92 33.23
C GLU A 274 -46.79 4.75 33.85
N LYS A 275 -47.49 3.65 34.20
CA LYS A 275 -46.88 2.49 34.85
C LYS A 275 -46.47 1.39 33.86
N CYS A 276 -47.27 1.17 32.81
CA CYS A 276 -47.19 -0.02 31.95
C CYS A 276 -46.76 0.27 30.52
N PHE A 277 -46.66 1.54 30.09
CA PHE A 277 -46.11 1.88 28.78
C PHE A 277 -44.60 1.65 28.78
N HIS A 278 -44.15 0.61 28.09
CA HIS A 278 -42.75 0.30 27.84
C HIS A 278 -42.64 -0.22 26.41
N SER A 279 -42.16 0.61 25.49
CA SER A 279 -41.98 0.24 24.08
C SER A 279 -40.51 0.44 23.68
N PRO A 280 -39.79 -0.57 23.14
CA PRO A 280 -40.11 -2.00 22.91
C PRO A 280 -39.50 -2.93 23.98
N ASN A 281 -39.99 -4.17 24.25
CA ASN A 281 -39.14 -5.09 25.04
C ASN A 281 -39.33 -6.63 25.07
N GLY A 282 -38.77 -7.34 24.08
CA GLY A 282 -38.44 -8.77 24.21
C GLY A 282 -37.01 -9.08 24.70
N TYR A 283 -36.07 -8.12 24.69
CA TYR A 283 -34.62 -8.44 24.83
C TYR A 283 -33.79 -7.47 25.71
N TYR A 284 -34.28 -6.27 26.04
CA TYR A 284 -33.56 -5.26 26.82
C TYR A 284 -34.16 -5.08 28.22
N ASP A 285 -33.54 -4.26 29.08
CA ASP A 285 -34.04 -3.98 30.42
C ASP A 285 -35.19 -2.96 30.36
N ARG A 286 -36.26 -3.16 31.15
CA ARG A 286 -37.43 -2.26 31.24
C ARG A 286 -37.03 -0.82 31.59
N GLY A 287 -35.87 -0.63 32.22
CA GLY A 287 -35.27 0.68 32.49
C GLY A 287 -34.71 1.45 31.28
N THR A 288 -34.82 0.89 30.07
CA THR A 288 -34.29 1.44 28.81
C THR A 288 -35.28 1.42 27.65
N ALA A 289 -36.59 1.31 27.94
CA ALA A 289 -37.67 1.41 26.96
C ALA A 289 -38.34 2.79 27.01
N LEU A 290 -38.85 3.31 25.88
CA LEU A 290 -39.51 4.63 25.78
C LEU A 290 -40.63 4.73 26.83
N THR A 291 -40.61 5.79 27.65
CA THR A 291 -41.65 6.00 28.66
C THR A 291 -42.79 6.87 28.13
N TRP A 292 -43.98 6.72 28.70
CA TRP A 292 -45.15 7.51 28.30
C TRP A 292 -44.90 9.01 28.44
N ASN A 293 -44.32 9.44 29.56
CA ASN A 293 -44.05 10.85 29.83
C ASN A 293 -43.07 11.47 28.82
N GLU A 294 -42.08 10.70 28.35
CA GLU A 294 -41.17 11.14 27.29
C GLU A 294 -41.91 11.29 25.96
N ALA A 295 -42.68 10.27 25.55
CA ALA A 295 -43.45 10.32 24.30
C ALA A 295 -44.41 11.53 24.28
N VAL A 296 -45.13 11.76 25.38
CA VAL A 296 -46.03 12.91 25.54
C VAL A 296 -45.27 14.23 25.45
N SER A 297 -44.11 14.35 26.10
CA SER A 297 -43.29 15.57 26.07
C SER A 297 -42.80 15.92 24.66
N GLU A 298 -42.34 14.93 23.90
CA GLU A 298 -41.88 15.11 22.51
C GLU A 298 -43.03 15.52 21.57
N ILE A 299 -44.20 14.89 21.73
CA ILE A 299 -45.40 15.22 20.94
C ILE A 299 -45.94 16.61 21.30
N ALA A 300 -46.00 16.94 22.60
CA ALA A 300 -46.46 18.24 23.08
C ALA A 300 -45.53 19.38 22.63
N SER A 301 -44.22 19.14 22.57
CA SER A 301 -43.22 20.10 22.08
C SER A 301 -43.14 20.20 20.55
N ARG A 302 -43.94 19.41 19.82
CA ARG A 302 -43.95 19.31 18.35
C ARG A 302 -42.62 18.81 17.76
N ASN A 303 -41.87 18.00 18.50
CA ASN A 303 -40.64 17.36 18.02
C ASN A 303 -40.94 16.06 17.24
N TYR A 304 -41.81 16.16 16.23
CA TYR A 304 -42.16 15.03 15.36
C TYR A 304 -42.38 15.50 13.92
N LYS A 305 -42.27 14.58 12.97
CA LYS A 305 -42.71 14.78 11.59
C LYS A 305 -43.81 13.77 11.24
N ARG A 306 -44.81 14.22 10.50
CA ARG A 306 -45.90 13.38 10.02
C ARG A 306 -45.55 12.84 8.63
N TYR A 307 -45.77 11.55 8.41
CA TYR A 307 -45.48 10.83 7.17
C TYR A 307 -46.72 10.06 6.70
N ASP A 308 -46.78 9.78 5.40
CA ASP A 308 -47.79 8.92 4.79
C ASP A 308 -47.48 7.43 5.03
N PHE A 309 -48.47 6.58 4.76
CA PHE A 309 -48.36 5.15 4.98
C PHE A 309 -47.12 4.52 4.31
N ASP A 310 -46.83 4.87 3.05
CA ASP A 310 -45.71 4.29 2.31
C ASP A 310 -44.39 4.55 3.02
N ALA A 311 -44.13 5.80 3.44
CA ALA A 311 -42.95 6.11 4.23
C ALA A 311 -42.97 5.44 5.62
N CYS A 312 -44.11 5.41 6.31
CA CYS A 312 -44.24 4.75 7.61
C CYS A 312 -43.89 3.25 7.55
N SER A 313 -44.32 2.58 6.48
CA SER A 313 -44.09 1.15 6.25
C SER A 313 -42.62 0.81 5.99
N SER A 314 -41.83 1.77 5.49
CA SER A 314 -40.40 1.61 5.23
C SER A 314 -39.51 1.68 6.47
N PHE A 315 -39.97 2.30 7.56
CA PHE A 315 -39.17 2.40 8.79
C PHE A 315 -39.12 1.03 9.49
N ARG A 316 -37.91 0.48 9.63
CA ARG A 316 -37.65 -0.78 10.34
C ARG A 316 -36.63 -0.53 11.45
N PRO A 317 -36.86 -1.02 12.68
CA PRO A 317 -35.87 -0.92 13.73
C PRO A 317 -34.76 -1.97 13.50
N PRO A 318 -33.49 -1.65 13.78
CA PRO A 318 -32.99 -0.36 14.25
C PRO A 318 -32.85 0.67 13.11
N HIS A 319 -33.08 1.96 13.40
CA HIS A 319 -33.02 3.04 12.40
C HIS A 319 -32.22 4.25 12.93
N THR A 320 -31.59 5.01 12.04
CA THR A 320 -30.84 6.23 12.40
C THR A 320 -31.77 7.42 12.67
N GLY A 321 -31.53 8.20 13.73
CA GLY A 321 -32.26 9.46 14.00
C GLY A 321 -33.75 9.35 14.34
N ILE A 322 -34.29 8.15 14.62
CA ILE A 322 -35.68 7.95 15.05
C ILE A 322 -35.71 7.51 16.52
N LYS A 323 -36.51 8.18 17.34
CA LYS A 323 -36.75 7.86 18.75
C LYS A 323 -38.00 7.00 18.93
N ALA A 324 -39.06 7.34 18.19
CA ALA A 324 -40.32 6.61 18.23
C ALA A 324 -41.10 6.76 16.91
N LEU A 325 -41.86 5.71 16.58
CA LEU A 325 -42.82 5.67 15.50
C LEU A 325 -44.22 5.53 16.11
N VAL A 326 -45.06 6.54 15.90
CA VAL A 326 -46.44 6.59 16.39
C VAL A 326 -47.39 6.38 15.23
N MET A 327 -48.05 5.23 15.20
CA MET A 327 -49.00 4.87 14.14
C MET A 327 -50.36 5.46 14.45
N LEU A 328 -50.92 6.23 13.51
CA LEU A 328 -52.18 6.94 13.73
C LEU A 328 -53.35 6.12 13.18
N ALA A 329 -54.16 5.57 14.08
CA ALA A 329 -55.29 4.73 13.73
C ALA A 329 -56.54 5.58 13.44
N ASP A 330 -57.20 5.32 12.30
CA ASP A 330 -58.40 6.04 11.85
C ASP A 330 -59.63 5.81 12.74
N ASN A 331 -59.68 4.64 13.39
CA ASN A 331 -60.80 4.16 14.20
C ASN A 331 -60.63 4.42 15.71
N LEU A 332 -59.57 5.12 16.12
CA LEU A 332 -59.35 5.53 17.51
C LEU A 332 -59.47 7.04 17.64
N THR A 333 -60.08 7.50 18.73
CA THR A 333 -60.24 8.93 19.03
C THR A 333 -59.64 9.30 20.39
N VAL A 334 -59.18 10.55 20.56
CA VAL A 334 -58.68 11.01 21.86
C VAL A 334 -59.76 10.94 22.95
N SER A 335 -61.05 11.01 22.59
CA SER A 335 -62.16 10.86 23.52
C SER A 335 -62.32 9.47 24.12
N ASP A 336 -61.83 8.43 23.45
CA ASP A 336 -61.88 7.05 23.97
C ASP A 336 -60.94 6.90 25.18
N GLY A 337 -59.91 7.75 25.27
CA GLY A 337 -59.08 7.97 26.45
C GLY A 337 -58.07 6.85 26.73
N GLY A 338 -56.94 7.24 27.31
CA GLY A 338 -56.05 6.33 28.02
C GLY A 338 -55.57 5.09 27.25
N ASN A 339 -55.48 4.01 28.01
CA ASN A 339 -55.04 2.68 27.58
C ASN A 339 -56.01 1.99 26.60
N ALA A 340 -57.22 2.52 26.38
CA ALA A 340 -58.13 2.04 25.33
C ALA A 340 -57.77 2.58 23.94
N SER A 341 -56.99 3.67 23.89
CA SER A 341 -56.69 4.44 22.67
C SER A 341 -55.21 4.46 22.31
N VAL A 342 -54.35 4.14 23.28
CA VAL A 342 -52.90 4.03 23.10
C VAL A 342 -52.54 2.57 23.26
N LEU A 343 -52.06 1.95 22.18
CA LEU A 343 -51.95 0.49 22.08
C LEU A 343 -50.52 0.06 21.71
N THR A 344 -50.13 -1.09 22.23
CA THR A 344 -48.87 -1.78 21.88
C THR A 344 -49.06 -2.65 20.64
N VAL A 345 -47.97 -2.93 19.93
CA VAL A 345 -47.96 -3.69 18.67
C VAL A 345 -46.84 -4.72 18.63
N ASP A 346 -46.99 -5.75 17.81
CA ASP A 346 -45.90 -6.69 17.49
C ASP A 346 -44.86 -6.03 16.58
N ARG A 347 -43.58 -6.18 16.94
CA ARG A 347 -42.41 -5.58 16.28
C ARG A 347 -42.07 -6.25 14.96
N ASP A 348 -42.30 -7.56 14.84
CA ASP A 348 -41.79 -8.35 13.70
C ASP A 348 -42.73 -8.31 12.48
N HIS A 349 -44.03 -8.03 12.70
CA HIS A 349 -45.07 -8.00 11.66
C HIS A 349 -45.97 -6.77 11.78
N ILE A 350 -45.38 -5.58 11.73
CA ILE A 350 -46.08 -4.30 12.00
C ILE A 350 -47.28 -4.07 11.06
N PHE A 351 -47.18 -4.46 9.79
CA PHE A 351 -48.20 -4.17 8.78
C PHE A 351 -48.59 -5.39 7.94
N VAL A 352 -49.90 -5.61 7.80
CA VAL A 352 -50.50 -6.38 6.71
C VAL A 352 -51.38 -5.40 5.93
N ASP A 353 -51.00 -5.12 4.67
CA ASP A 353 -51.52 -3.97 3.91
C ASP A 353 -51.41 -2.68 4.73
N ASN A 354 -52.50 -1.95 4.96
CA ASN A 354 -52.55 -0.74 5.81
C ASN A 354 -53.12 -1.00 7.21
N THR A 355 -53.08 -2.25 7.68
CA THR A 355 -53.62 -2.64 8.98
C THR A 355 -52.51 -3.10 9.93
N VAL A 356 -52.68 -2.74 11.20
CA VAL A 356 -51.78 -3.05 12.30
C VAL A 356 -52.58 -3.79 13.37
N TYR A 357 -52.06 -4.92 13.85
CA TYR A 357 -52.63 -5.61 14.99
C TYR A 357 -52.10 -5.00 16.30
N ALA A 358 -53.00 -4.51 17.16
CA ALA A 358 -52.63 -3.78 18.37
C ALA A 358 -53.52 -4.14 19.57
N GLY A 359 -52.97 -4.03 20.79
CA GLY A 359 -53.66 -4.31 22.06
C GLY A 359 -53.29 -3.34 23.18
N PRO A 360 -54.02 -3.32 24.31
CA PRO A 360 -53.76 -2.40 25.41
C PRO A 360 -52.45 -2.73 26.15
N PHE A 361 -51.82 -1.74 26.80
CA PHE A 361 -50.62 -1.93 27.63
C PHE A 361 -50.93 -2.53 29.03
N ALA A 362 -52.18 -2.41 29.49
CA ALA A 362 -52.60 -2.89 30.81
C ALA A 362 -54.05 -3.37 30.84
N PHE A 363 -54.39 -4.18 31.84
CA PHE A 363 -55.78 -4.43 32.23
C PHE A 363 -56.08 -3.75 33.57
N GLU A 364 -57.20 -3.03 33.60
CA GLU A 364 -57.72 -2.41 34.81
C GLU A 364 -58.89 -3.25 35.37
N SER A 365 -58.78 -3.65 36.63
CA SER A 365 -59.85 -4.35 37.34
C SER A 365 -60.85 -3.36 37.93
N ALA A 366 -62.14 -3.50 37.61
CA ALA A 366 -63.19 -2.65 38.17
C ALA A 366 -63.57 -3.09 39.60
N GLY A 367 -63.54 -2.16 40.56
CA GLY A 367 -64.01 -2.39 41.94
C GLY A 367 -63.14 -1.77 43.05
N VAL A 368 -63.52 -1.99 44.31
CA VAL A 368 -62.75 -1.56 45.50
C VAL A 368 -61.50 -2.44 45.61
N GLY A 369 -60.33 -1.83 45.39
CA GLY A 369 -59.04 -2.56 45.25
C GLY A 369 -58.51 -2.63 43.81
N ALA A 370 -59.01 -1.77 42.90
CA ALA A 370 -58.54 -1.65 41.53
C ALA A 370 -57.01 -1.73 41.43
N SER A 371 -56.52 -2.76 40.74
CA SER A 371 -55.12 -2.97 40.48
C SER A 371 -54.87 -2.89 38.97
N VAL A 372 -53.85 -2.13 38.60
CA VAL A 372 -53.32 -2.08 37.23
C VAL A 372 -52.36 -3.26 37.07
N GLN A 373 -52.75 -4.22 36.23
CA GLN A 373 -51.86 -5.28 35.79
C GLN A 373 -51.32 -4.90 34.42
N CYS A 374 -50.01 -4.68 34.34
CA CYS A 374 -49.36 -4.50 33.04
C CYS A 374 -49.42 -5.82 32.28
N MET A 375 -49.70 -5.77 30.98
CA MET A 375 -49.41 -6.93 30.14
C MET A 375 -47.89 -7.06 30.09
N ASP A 376 -47.33 -8.09 30.75
CA ASP A 376 -46.03 -8.60 30.30
C ASP A 376 -46.26 -9.11 28.89
N GLU A 377 -45.36 -8.78 27.96
CA GLU A 377 -45.42 -9.18 26.55
C GLU A 377 -45.88 -10.64 26.46
N THR A 378 -47.18 -10.82 26.22
CA THR A 378 -47.68 -12.11 25.79
C THR A 378 -47.17 -12.19 24.38
N ASP A 379 -46.37 -13.20 24.15
CA ASP A 379 -45.76 -13.52 22.89
C ASP A 379 -46.87 -13.55 21.82
N PHE A 380 -47.13 -12.41 21.15
CA PHE A 380 -47.97 -12.34 19.96
C PHE A 380 -47.49 -13.36 18.92
N THR A 381 -46.23 -13.80 19.04
CA THR A 381 -45.55 -14.81 18.23
C THR A 381 -45.98 -16.27 18.51
N THR A 382 -46.63 -16.58 19.65
CA THR A 382 -47.06 -17.98 19.93
C THR A 382 -48.42 -18.36 19.35
N TYR A 383 -49.18 -17.39 18.82
CA TYR A 383 -50.44 -17.65 18.12
C TYR A 383 -50.24 -17.48 16.62
N GLU A 384 -50.03 -18.60 15.93
CA GLU A 384 -50.36 -18.71 14.51
C GLU A 384 -51.88 -18.49 14.33
N GLY A 385 -52.32 -17.24 14.32
CA GLY A 385 -53.71 -16.87 14.15
C GLY A 385 -54.05 -15.57 14.88
N PHE A 386 -54.58 -14.61 14.11
CA PHE A 386 -55.20 -13.34 14.53
C PHE A 386 -56.42 -13.52 15.49
N ASP A 387 -56.32 -14.34 16.53
CA ASP A 387 -57.44 -14.77 17.39
C ASP A 387 -57.10 -14.68 18.90
N ASP A 388 -56.19 -13.80 19.32
CA ASP A 388 -56.12 -13.42 20.73
C ASP A 388 -57.26 -12.43 21.04
N PRO A 389 -58.18 -12.71 22.00
CA PRO A 389 -59.27 -11.79 22.36
C PRO A 389 -58.80 -10.42 22.88
N THR A 390 -57.51 -10.19 23.07
CA THR A 390 -56.96 -8.94 23.61
C THR A 390 -56.49 -7.93 22.54
N GLY A 391 -56.29 -8.36 21.29
CA GLY A 391 -55.81 -7.51 20.19
C GLY A 391 -56.84 -7.34 19.06
N HIS A 392 -56.76 -6.22 18.35
CA HIS A 392 -57.63 -5.92 17.21
C HIS A 392 -56.85 -5.33 16.04
N ASN A 393 -57.41 -5.40 14.83
CA ASN A 393 -56.84 -4.77 13.64
C ASN A 393 -57.27 -3.30 13.55
N TYR A 394 -56.30 -2.41 13.39
CA TYR A 394 -56.48 -0.97 13.24
C TYR A 394 -55.96 -0.52 11.88
N THR A 395 -56.75 0.30 11.17
CA THR A 395 -56.32 0.88 9.90
C THR A 395 -55.45 2.11 10.17
N VAL A 396 -54.24 2.11 9.61
CA VAL A 396 -53.23 3.15 9.77
C VAL A 396 -52.86 3.67 8.39
N ASN A 397 -53.12 4.96 8.13
CA ASN A 397 -52.80 5.60 6.85
C ASN A 397 -51.67 6.65 6.96
N GLU A 398 -51.26 6.98 8.18
CA GLU A 398 -50.21 7.96 8.47
C GLU A 398 -49.56 7.66 9.83
N CYS A 399 -48.37 8.19 10.05
CA CYS A 399 -47.65 8.05 11.32
C CYS A 399 -46.94 9.36 11.70
N LEU A 400 -46.59 9.48 12.98
CA LEU A 400 -45.67 10.49 13.50
C LEU A 400 -44.33 9.84 13.82
N VAL A 401 -43.25 10.41 13.30
CA VAL A 401 -41.89 10.00 13.60
C VAL A 401 -41.29 11.04 14.54
N ILE A 402 -41.03 10.62 15.78
CA ILE A 402 -40.31 11.42 16.78
C ILE A 402 -38.82 11.30 16.46
N LYS A 403 -38.17 12.44 16.22
CA LYS A 403 -36.76 12.47 15.83
C LYS A 403 -35.87 12.63 17.04
N VAL A 404 -34.70 11.99 16.97
CA VAL A 404 -33.61 12.17 17.92
C VAL A 404 -32.36 12.66 17.19
N GLY A 405 -31.50 13.37 17.92
CA GLY A 405 -30.21 13.80 17.39
C GLY A 405 -29.33 12.59 17.08
N GLU A 406 -28.64 12.63 15.94
CA GLU A 406 -27.65 11.61 15.60
C GLU A 406 -26.42 11.75 16.50
N HIS A 407 -25.87 10.60 16.91
CA HIS A 407 -24.66 10.51 17.72
C HIS A 407 -23.49 10.03 16.85
N CYS A 408 -23.10 10.84 15.87
CA CYS A 408 -21.90 10.55 15.09
C CYS A 408 -20.65 10.81 15.93
N GLN A 409 -19.75 9.83 15.94
CA GLN A 409 -18.46 9.95 16.58
C GLN A 409 -17.34 9.74 15.56
N LEU A 410 -16.28 10.51 15.72
CA LEU A 410 -14.99 10.20 15.12
C LEU A 410 -14.16 9.47 16.17
N LEU A 411 -13.72 8.26 15.84
CA LEU A 411 -12.93 7.40 16.70
C LEU A 411 -11.53 7.20 16.12
N TYR A 412 -10.61 6.80 17.00
CA TYR A 412 -9.32 6.27 16.59
C TYR A 412 -9.00 4.99 17.36
N SER A 413 -8.13 4.15 16.78
CA SER A 413 -7.68 2.91 17.38
C SER A 413 -6.22 3.01 17.86
N PRO A 414 -5.97 3.11 19.18
CA PRO A 414 -4.61 3.12 19.72
C PRO A 414 -3.76 1.90 19.31
N PRO A 415 -4.28 0.66 19.31
CA PRO A 415 -3.52 -0.51 18.82
C PRO A 415 -3.05 -0.36 17.37
N ILE A 416 -3.90 0.15 16.48
CA ILE A 416 -3.55 0.38 15.06
C ILE A 416 -2.50 1.49 14.96
N CYS A 417 -2.66 2.61 15.69
CA CYS A 417 -1.66 3.67 15.73
C CYS A 417 -0.27 3.15 16.14
N ILE A 418 -0.20 2.31 17.18
CA ILE A 418 1.04 1.71 17.65
C ILE A 418 1.62 0.77 16.60
N ALA A 419 0.80 -0.10 16.00
CA ALA A 419 1.23 -1.03 14.97
C ALA A 419 1.81 -0.29 13.75
N ILE A 420 1.15 0.78 13.30
CA ILE A 420 1.64 1.64 12.22
C ILE A 420 2.93 2.34 12.63
N ALA A 421 3.01 2.92 13.83
CA ALA A 421 4.23 3.60 14.30
C ALA A 421 5.43 2.64 14.38
N LEU A 422 5.26 1.44 14.94
CA LEU A 422 6.30 0.41 15.02
C LEU A 422 6.74 -0.06 13.63
N THR A 423 5.78 -0.35 12.74
CA THR A 423 6.07 -0.79 11.38
C THR A 423 6.81 0.31 10.60
N THR A 424 6.39 1.57 10.77
CA THR A 424 7.06 2.74 10.20
C THR A 424 8.49 2.85 10.73
N PHE A 425 8.69 2.72 12.04
CA PHE A 425 9.99 2.80 12.67
C PHE A 425 10.95 1.73 12.15
N VAL A 426 10.48 0.47 12.05
CA VAL A 426 11.26 -0.63 11.48
C VAL A 426 11.62 -0.34 10.02
N LYS A 427 10.66 0.12 9.21
CA LYS A 427 10.87 0.46 7.81
C LYS A 427 11.90 1.58 7.65
N VAL A 428 11.77 2.67 8.41
CA VAL A 428 12.71 3.81 8.40
C VAL A 428 14.10 3.39 8.87
N SER A 429 14.19 2.57 9.92
CA SER A 429 15.44 2.00 10.41
C SER A 429 16.12 1.14 9.33
N ALA A 430 15.36 0.32 8.62
CA ALA A 430 15.85 -0.46 7.49
C ALA A 430 16.34 0.43 6.34
N MET A 431 15.68 1.57 6.05
CA MET A 431 16.17 2.53 5.05
C MET A 431 17.50 3.18 5.46
N PHE A 432 17.65 3.58 6.73
CA PHE A 432 18.93 4.10 7.24
C PHE A 432 20.02 3.04 7.23
N LEU A 433 19.69 1.79 7.56
CA LEU A 433 20.63 0.68 7.52
C LEU A 433 21.01 0.33 6.07
N ALA A 434 20.08 0.40 5.11
CA ALA A 434 20.38 0.32 3.68
C ALA A 434 21.33 1.43 3.24
N ALA A 435 21.13 2.66 3.73
CA ALA A 435 22.04 3.78 3.50
C ALA A 435 23.42 3.58 4.13
N ARG A 436 23.54 2.75 5.18
CA ARG A 436 24.82 2.43 5.82
C ARG A 436 25.55 1.30 5.09
N VAL A 437 24.85 0.19 4.80
CA VAL A 437 25.39 -0.96 4.06
C VAL A 437 25.88 -0.51 2.68
N GLY A 438 25.13 0.37 2.02
CA GLY A 438 25.56 0.93 0.74
C GLY A 438 26.86 1.75 0.80
N ARG A 439 27.26 2.32 1.95
CA ARG A 439 28.52 3.10 2.00
C ARG A 439 29.77 2.28 1.66
N ASN A 440 29.72 0.97 1.89
CA ASN A 440 30.86 0.09 1.68
C ASN A 440 30.78 -0.67 0.34
N LEU A 441 29.73 -0.44 -0.44
CA LEU A 441 29.46 -1.16 -1.68
C LEU A 441 29.91 -0.33 -2.90
N SER A 442 30.44 -1.00 -3.91
CA SER A 442 30.65 -0.41 -5.24
C SER A 442 29.37 0.22 -5.77
N PRO A 443 29.45 1.28 -6.59
CA PRO A 443 28.27 1.92 -7.16
C PRO A 443 27.35 0.90 -7.88
N PRO A 444 26.06 0.79 -7.49
CA PRO A 444 25.12 -0.13 -8.13
C PRO A 444 24.69 0.39 -9.51
N LEU A 445 24.37 -0.54 -10.42
CA LEU A 445 23.92 -0.24 -11.78
C LEU A 445 22.38 -0.07 -11.80
N LEU A 446 21.93 1.17 -11.56
CA LEU A 446 20.50 1.51 -11.37
C LEU A 446 19.78 1.91 -12.67
N THR A 447 20.51 2.27 -13.70
CA THR A 447 19.97 2.67 -15.00
C THR A 447 20.71 1.98 -16.13
N VAL A 448 20.08 1.92 -17.30
CA VAL A 448 20.74 1.45 -18.53
C VAL A 448 21.98 2.28 -18.83
N GLY A 449 21.95 3.58 -18.57
CA GLY A 449 23.11 4.45 -18.73
C GLY A 449 24.25 4.13 -17.76
N ASP A 450 23.95 3.78 -16.50
CA ASP A 450 24.99 3.34 -15.55
C ASP A 450 25.71 2.09 -16.07
N ALA A 451 24.94 1.13 -16.60
CA ALA A 451 25.50 -0.07 -17.20
C ALA A 451 26.34 0.24 -18.44
N ILE A 452 25.81 1.02 -19.40
CA ILE A 452 26.57 1.41 -20.61
C ILE A 452 27.87 2.14 -20.22
N SER A 453 27.78 3.12 -19.32
CA SER A 453 28.96 3.85 -18.82
C SER A 453 29.98 2.89 -18.22
N SER A 454 29.54 1.94 -17.40
CA SER A 454 30.43 0.98 -16.73
C SER A 454 31.06 -0.02 -17.71
N PHE A 455 30.30 -0.53 -18.68
CA PHE A 455 30.80 -1.47 -19.68
C PHE A 455 31.72 -0.82 -20.71
N ILE A 456 31.53 0.47 -21.06
CA ILE A 456 32.51 1.19 -21.89
C ILE A 456 33.80 1.44 -21.10
N SER A 457 33.73 1.79 -19.81
CA SER A 457 34.93 1.98 -18.99
C SER A 457 35.73 0.70 -18.81
N ARG A 458 35.02 -0.41 -18.60
CA ARG A 458 35.59 -1.74 -18.38
C ARG A 458 34.85 -2.76 -19.26
N PRO A 459 35.26 -2.88 -20.55
CA PRO A 459 34.68 -3.83 -21.48
C PRO A 459 34.75 -5.26 -20.95
N ASP A 460 33.65 -5.98 -21.12
CA ASP A 460 33.46 -7.31 -20.56
C ASP A 460 33.92 -8.39 -21.55
N PRO A 461 34.97 -9.15 -21.24
CA PRO A 461 35.52 -10.13 -22.17
C PRO A 461 34.53 -11.24 -22.52
N THR A 462 33.52 -11.51 -21.67
CA THR A 462 32.57 -12.61 -21.89
C THR A 462 31.55 -12.32 -22.99
N THR A 463 31.39 -11.05 -23.37
CA THR A 463 30.43 -10.60 -24.39
C THR A 463 31.12 -10.02 -25.63
N LYS A 464 32.44 -10.18 -25.71
CA LYS A 464 33.24 -9.77 -26.85
C LYS A 464 32.75 -10.49 -28.11
N ASP A 465 32.72 -9.78 -29.23
CA ASP A 465 32.30 -10.30 -30.53
C ASP A 465 30.85 -10.84 -30.53
N LEU A 466 29.99 -10.27 -29.69
CA LEU A 466 28.54 -10.54 -29.63
C LEU A 466 27.71 -9.26 -29.82
N CYS A 467 28.20 -8.33 -30.64
CA CYS A 467 27.68 -6.98 -30.78
C CYS A 467 26.18 -6.89 -31.12
N TRP A 468 25.61 -7.96 -31.69
CA TRP A 468 24.19 -8.07 -32.05
C TRP A 468 23.34 -8.89 -31.06
N LEU A 469 23.87 -9.20 -29.87
CA LEU A 469 23.18 -9.98 -28.85
C LEU A 469 21.91 -9.28 -28.33
N SER A 470 20.81 -10.02 -28.28
CA SER A 470 19.53 -9.53 -27.75
C SER A 470 19.15 -10.25 -26.47
N SER A 471 18.35 -9.61 -25.62
CA SER A 471 17.81 -10.25 -24.41
C SER A 471 17.05 -11.55 -24.70
N LYS A 472 16.45 -11.69 -25.88
CA LYS A 472 15.77 -12.92 -26.32
C LYS A 472 16.75 -14.07 -26.54
N HIS A 473 17.93 -13.80 -27.12
CA HIS A 473 18.99 -14.79 -27.30
C HIS A 473 19.55 -15.24 -25.95
N VAL A 474 19.87 -14.27 -25.08
CA VAL A 474 20.37 -14.56 -23.72
C VAL A 474 19.39 -15.42 -22.92
N ARG A 475 18.08 -15.11 -22.94
CA ARG A 475 17.05 -15.89 -22.24
C ARG A 475 16.85 -17.31 -22.76
N LYS A 476 17.17 -17.55 -24.03
CA LYS A 476 17.15 -18.90 -24.61
C LYS A 476 18.40 -19.72 -24.26
N GLY A 477 19.36 -19.14 -23.54
CA GLY A 477 20.62 -19.80 -23.18
C GLY A 477 21.59 -19.95 -24.35
N THR A 478 21.35 -19.31 -25.49
CA THR A 478 22.19 -19.52 -26.68
C THR A 478 23.59 -18.94 -26.53
N TRP A 479 23.74 -17.88 -25.73
CA TRP A 479 25.01 -17.17 -25.52
C TRP A 479 26.08 -17.94 -24.74
N THR A 480 25.71 -18.98 -23.98
CA THR A 480 26.67 -19.83 -23.25
C THR A 480 27.20 -20.98 -24.10
N GLY A 481 26.42 -21.48 -25.07
CA GLY A 481 26.85 -22.49 -26.04
C GLY A 481 27.88 -21.94 -27.03
N ILE A 482 27.74 -20.68 -27.42
CA ILE A 482 28.68 -19.92 -28.26
C ILE A 482 30.11 -19.92 -27.70
N ARG A 483 30.27 -19.92 -26.37
CA ARG A 483 31.58 -19.98 -25.70
C ARG A 483 32.28 -21.33 -25.83
N ARG A 484 31.55 -22.42 -26.07
CA ARG A 484 32.11 -23.80 -26.08
C ARG A 484 32.64 -24.24 -27.44
N GLU A 485 32.19 -23.63 -28.54
CA GLU A 485 32.54 -24.05 -29.91
C GLU A 485 33.55 -23.10 -30.60
N ASP A 486 34.08 -22.07 -29.92
CA ASP A 486 34.92 -21.00 -30.52
C ASP A 486 34.32 -20.32 -31.77
N SER A 487 33.05 -20.60 -32.09
CA SER A 487 32.33 -20.04 -33.21
C SER A 487 31.53 -18.81 -32.78
N THR A 488 31.86 -17.64 -33.34
CA THR A 488 31.06 -16.43 -33.20
C THR A 488 29.70 -16.63 -33.90
N PRO A 489 28.57 -16.42 -33.22
CA PRO A 489 27.25 -16.56 -33.82
C PRO A 489 27.09 -15.49 -34.89
N ILE A 490 26.75 -15.90 -36.10
CA ILE A 490 26.57 -14.96 -37.18
C ILE A 490 25.08 -14.62 -37.32
N TYR A 491 24.76 -13.33 -37.19
CA TYR A 491 23.39 -12.83 -37.32
C TYR A 491 23.11 -12.39 -38.76
N ASN A 492 22.23 -13.12 -39.45
CA ASN A 492 21.89 -12.88 -40.87
C ASN A 492 20.74 -11.87 -41.08
N SER A 493 20.22 -11.24 -40.02
CA SER A 493 19.08 -10.33 -40.15
C SER A 493 19.11 -9.19 -39.14
N LEU A 494 18.76 -7.99 -39.61
CA LEU A 494 18.55 -6.83 -38.74
C LEU A 494 17.33 -7.03 -37.84
N SER A 495 17.38 -6.46 -36.64
CA SER A 495 16.24 -6.47 -35.73
C SER A 495 15.08 -5.68 -36.34
N LYS A 496 13.92 -6.33 -36.49
CA LYS A 496 12.68 -5.64 -36.88
C LYS A 496 12.23 -4.70 -35.76
N ALA A 497 11.67 -3.54 -36.11
CA ALA A 497 11.07 -2.62 -35.16
C ALA A 497 10.04 -3.35 -34.28
N GLN A 498 10.23 -3.30 -32.96
CA GLN A 498 9.38 -3.99 -31.98
C GLN A 498 8.50 -3.00 -31.22
N PHE A 499 7.39 -3.48 -30.67
CA PHE A 499 6.57 -2.70 -29.74
C PHE A 499 7.23 -2.60 -28.37
N TRP A 500 6.97 -1.49 -27.65
CA TRP A 500 7.46 -1.28 -26.28
C TRP A 500 7.03 -2.41 -25.35
N SER A 501 5.82 -2.95 -25.55
CA SER A 501 5.28 -4.08 -24.77
C SER A 501 6.19 -5.31 -24.73
N ARG A 502 7.03 -5.53 -25.76
CA ARG A 502 7.97 -6.66 -25.82
C ARG A 502 9.16 -6.54 -24.88
N ALA A 503 9.39 -5.36 -24.31
CA ALA A 503 10.45 -5.14 -23.32
C ALA A 503 10.15 -5.82 -21.97
N ALA A 504 8.88 -5.89 -21.60
CA ALA A 504 8.44 -6.58 -20.39
C ALA A 504 8.12 -8.06 -20.67
N THR A 505 8.24 -8.91 -19.65
CA THR A 505 7.89 -10.34 -19.79
C THR A 505 6.38 -10.51 -19.86
N ARG A 506 5.90 -11.57 -20.52
CA ARG A 506 4.47 -11.92 -20.55
C ARG A 506 3.90 -12.07 -19.15
N TRP A 507 4.65 -12.69 -18.23
CA TRP A 507 4.24 -12.84 -16.83
C TRP A 507 4.04 -11.49 -16.13
N ARG A 508 4.92 -10.51 -16.34
CA ARG A 508 4.74 -9.16 -15.76
C ARG A 508 3.47 -8.50 -16.28
N TRP A 509 3.17 -8.63 -17.57
CA TRP A 509 1.91 -8.15 -18.14
C TRP A 509 0.68 -8.85 -17.56
N ILE A 510 0.71 -10.17 -17.48
CA ILE A 510 -0.39 -10.96 -16.90
C ILE A 510 -0.62 -10.55 -15.44
N ALA A 511 0.44 -10.44 -14.64
CA ALA A 511 0.34 -10.01 -13.24
C ALA A 511 -0.22 -8.59 -13.13
N THR A 512 0.26 -7.62 -13.93
CA THR A 512 -0.25 -6.25 -13.93
C THR A 512 -1.72 -6.18 -14.34
N LEU A 513 -2.12 -6.91 -15.39
CA LEU A 513 -3.51 -6.90 -15.87
C LEU A 513 -4.44 -7.65 -14.91
N PHE A 514 -3.99 -8.73 -14.28
CA PHE A 514 -4.73 -9.46 -13.25
C PHE A 514 -5.08 -8.56 -12.06
N PHE A 515 -4.10 -7.81 -11.55
CA PHE A 515 -4.33 -6.93 -10.40
C PHE A 515 -5.06 -5.63 -10.74
N LEU A 516 -5.06 -5.16 -12.00
CA LEU A 516 -5.79 -3.96 -12.44
C LEU A 516 -7.22 -4.25 -12.93
N GLY A 517 -7.41 -5.37 -13.63
CA GLY A 517 -8.67 -5.70 -14.31
C GLY A 517 -9.62 -6.56 -13.48
N GLY A 518 -9.17 -7.05 -12.32
CA GLY A 518 -9.93 -8.02 -11.53
C GLY A 518 -9.81 -9.44 -12.08
N VAL A 519 -10.07 -10.41 -11.19
CA VAL A 519 -10.19 -11.84 -11.48
C VAL A 519 -11.21 -12.04 -12.61
N ASP A 520 -11.06 -13.06 -13.47
CA ASP A 520 -12.08 -13.44 -14.48
C ASP A 520 -13.48 -13.18 -13.92
N GLY A 521 -14.32 -12.44 -14.66
CA GLY A 521 -15.67 -11.97 -14.26
C GLY A 521 -16.68 -13.06 -13.90
N LYS A 522 -16.21 -14.29 -13.67
CA LYS A 522 -16.92 -15.41 -13.05
C LYS A 522 -17.08 -15.29 -11.54
N TRP A 523 -16.32 -14.44 -10.85
CA TRP A 523 -16.42 -14.29 -9.38
C TRP A 523 -17.43 -13.24 -8.93
N ILE A 524 -17.78 -12.28 -9.78
CA ILE A 524 -18.84 -11.30 -9.52
C ILE A 524 -19.97 -11.66 -10.47
N SER A 525 -21.05 -12.25 -9.97
CA SER A 525 -22.22 -12.54 -10.81
C SER A 525 -22.84 -11.24 -11.32
N GLU A 526 -23.53 -11.31 -12.45
CA GLU A 526 -24.27 -10.18 -13.05
C GLU A 526 -25.24 -9.55 -12.03
N SER A 527 -25.86 -10.37 -11.18
CA SER A 527 -26.69 -9.95 -10.06
C SER A 527 -25.94 -9.22 -8.94
N GLN A 528 -24.68 -9.59 -8.64
CA GLN A 528 -23.87 -8.87 -7.65
C GLN A 528 -23.35 -7.53 -8.17
N PHE A 529 -23.12 -7.42 -9.48
CA PHE A 529 -22.79 -6.15 -10.11
C PHE A 529 -23.98 -5.19 -10.08
N GLU A 530 -25.19 -5.65 -10.43
CA GLU A 530 -26.41 -4.83 -10.29
C GLU A 530 -26.68 -4.42 -8.84
N ASN A 531 -26.52 -5.33 -7.88
CA ASN A 531 -26.66 -5.02 -6.46
C ASN A 531 -25.63 -3.99 -5.95
N LEU A 532 -24.41 -3.97 -6.52
CA LEU A 532 -23.35 -3.01 -6.19
C LEU A 532 -23.71 -1.56 -6.54
N PHE A 533 -24.61 -1.38 -7.52
CA PHE A 533 -25.09 -0.08 -7.98
C PHE A 533 -26.52 0.24 -7.54
N SER A 534 -27.26 -0.75 -7.03
CA SER A 534 -28.62 -0.54 -6.52
C SER A 534 -28.67 -0.23 -5.03
N SER A 535 -27.64 -0.58 -4.26
CA SER A 535 -27.50 -0.16 -2.87
C SER A 535 -26.63 1.09 -2.78
N ASP A 536 -27.22 2.26 -2.98
CA ASP A 536 -26.69 3.39 -2.22
C ASP A 536 -26.88 3.06 -0.75
N VAL A 537 -25.88 3.35 0.08
CA VAL A 537 -26.08 3.33 1.54
C VAL A 537 -27.11 4.42 1.81
N ASP A 538 -28.36 4.02 1.90
CA ASP A 538 -29.36 4.85 2.55
C ASP A 538 -29.05 4.76 4.04
N GLU A 539 -28.53 5.85 4.59
CA GLU A 539 -28.10 5.97 6.00
C GLU A 539 -29.28 5.68 6.96
N SER A 540 -30.52 5.68 6.44
CA SER A 540 -31.77 5.30 7.10
C SER A 540 -31.95 3.80 7.34
N ASP A 541 -31.54 2.92 6.41
CA ASP A 541 -31.92 1.50 6.45
C ASP A 541 -30.74 0.60 6.87
N TYR A 542 -30.83 0.08 8.11
CA TYR A 542 -29.87 -0.83 8.72
C TYR A 542 -29.64 -2.10 7.89
N GLY A 543 -30.65 -2.57 7.13
CA GLY A 543 -30.54 -3.73 6.25
C GLY A 543 -29.60 -3.52 5.06
N THR A 544 -29.30 -2.26 4.71
CA THR A 544 -28.39 -1.87 3.63
C THR A 544 -26.99 -1.45 4.10
N ILE A 545 -26.72 -1.41 5.41
CA ILE A 545 -25.41 -1.05 5.97
C ILE A 545 -24.44 -2.26 5.94
N GLY A 546 -24.16 -2.71 4.72
CA GLY A 546 -23.13 -3.69 4.38
C GLY A 546 -23.15 -5.00 5.18
N ALA A 547 -21.98 -5.61 5.37
CA ALA A 547 -21.85 -6.94 5.97
C ALA A 547 -21.44 -6.86 7.44
N ASN A 548 -22.18 -7.56 8.30
CA ASN A 548 -21.80 -7.82 9.69
C ASN A 548 -20.61 -8.80 9.71
N VAL A 549 -19.56 -8.45 10.43
CA VAL A 549 -18.35 -9.27 10.58
C VAL A 549 -18.01 -9.39 12.06
N GLU A 550 -17.77 -10.61 12.52
CA GLU A 550 -17.41 -10.87 13.90
C GLU A 550 -16.00 -10.31 14.21
N GLY A 551 -15.96 -9.17 14.88
CA GLY A 551 -14.74 -8.59 15.41
C GLY A 551 -14.12 -7.49 14.55
N MET A 552 -13.57 -6.49 15.25
CA MET A 552 -12.98 -5.30 14.65
C MET A 552 -11.80 -5.62 13.74
N LEU A 553 -10.87 -6.49 14.17
CA LEU A 553 -9.66 -6.76 13.39
C LEU A 553 -9.97 -7.42 12.04
N GLU A 554 -10.93 -8.34 12.02
CA GLU A 554 -11.36 -9.01 10.78
C GLU A 554 -11.99 -8.01 9.82
N SER A 555 -12.91 -7.18 10.32
CA SER A 555 -13.54 -6.10 9.56
C SER A 555 -12.53 -5.10 9.00
N VAL A 556 -11.56 -4.68 9.82
CA VAL A 556 -10.48 -3.78 9.42
C VAL A 556 -9.63 -4.40 8.31
N VAL A 557 -9.22 -5.65 8.47
CA VAL A 557 -8.42 -6.34 7.45
C VAL A 557 -9.21 -6.46 6.15
N LEU A 558 -10.47 -6.92 6.22
CA LEU A 558 -11.31 -7.15 5.05
C LEU A 558 -11.59 -5.85 4.27
N ALA A 559 -11.90 -4.74 4.96
CA ALA A 559 -12.07 -3.42 4.35
C ALA A 559 -10.83 -2.96 3.57
N ASN A 560 -9.64 -3.38 4.04
CA ASN A 560 -8.36 -2.92 3.50
C ASN A 560 -7.64 -3.95 2.62
N VAL A 561 -8.17 -5.16 2.40
CA VAL A 561 -7.60 -6.11 1.42
C VAL A 561 -7.47 -5.47 0.02
N PRO A 562 -8.47 -4.72 -0.50
CA PRO A 562 -8.34 -4.04 -1.79
C PRO A 562 -7.16 -3.07 -1.85
N GLN A 563 -6.85 -2.39 -0.74
CA GLN A 563 -5.71 -1.47 -0.65
C GLN A 563 -4.38 -2.22 -0.82
N LEU A 564 -4.23 -3.39 -0.19
CA LEU A 564 -3.06 -4.23 -0.36
C LEU A 564 -2.90 -4.70 -1.82
N VAL A 565 -4.02 -5.05 -2.48
CA VAL A 565 -4.04 -5.44 -3.90
C VAL A 565 -3.55 -4.29 -4.79
N VAL A 566 -3.98 -3.06 -4.53
CA VAL A 566 -3.53 -1.87 -5.27
C VAL A 566 -2.03 -1.63 -5.08
N THR A 567 -1.49 -1.87 -3.88
CA THR A 567 -0.04 -1.80 -3.64
C THR A 567 0.72 -2.86 -4.43
N MET A 568 0.21 -4.10 -4.50
CA MET A 568 0.82 -5.15 -5.34
C MET A 568 0.76 -4.79 -6.83
N CYS A 569 -0.36 -4.20 -7.25
CA CYS A 569 -0.55 -3.67 -8.58
C CYS A 569 0.50 -2.60 -8.92
N TYR A 570 0.76 -1.65 -8.01
CA TYR A 570 1.79 -0.63 -8.18
C TYR A 570 3.17 -1.22 -8.50
N TYR A 571 3.59 -2.25 -7.77
CA TYR A 571 4.88 -2.92 -8.06
C TYR A 571 4.90 -3.56 -9.44
N CYS A 572 3.83 -4.24 -9.84
CA CYS A 572 3.72 -4.89 -11.15
C CYS A 572 3.71 -3.86 -12.29
N TYR A 573 2.87 -2.83 -12.17
CA TYR A 573 2.79 -1.73 -13.12
C TYR A 573 4.12 -1.02 -13.28
N ASN A 574 4.77 -0.68 -12.16
CA ASN A 574 6.07 -0.03 -12.17
C ASN A 574 7.13 -0.93 -12.83
N ALA A 575 7.10 -2.25 -12.62
CA ALA A 575 8.00 -3.19 -13.28
C ALA A 575 7.81 -3.24 -14.81
N VAL A 576 6.57 -3.23 -15.30
CA VAL A 576 6.27 -3.17 -16.74
C VAL A 576 6.72 -1.84 -17.33
N LEU A 577 6.29 -0.73 -16.73
CA LEU A 577 6.60 0.62 -17.20
C LEU A 577 8.11 0.88 -17.23
N THR A 578 8.83 0.52 -16.17
CA THR A 578 10.29 0.68 -16.12
C THR A 578 10.98 -0.11 -17.22
N SER A 579 10.53 -1.35 -17.49
CA SER A 579 11.08 -2.19 -18.56
C SER A 579 10.88 -1.56 -19.94
N MET A 580 9.68 -1.04 -20.21
CA MET A 580 9.36 -0.36 -21.46
C MET A 580 10.18 0.91 -21.65
N LEU A 581 10.32 1.72 -20.61
CA LEU A 581 11.09 2.97 -20.66
C LEU A 581 12.59 2.72 -20.82
N ALA A 582 13.15 1.71 -20.13
CA ALA A 582 14.53 1.29 -20.29
C ALA A 582 14.82 0.86 -21.74
N ALA A 583 13.93 0.07 -22.34
CA ALA A 583 14.05 -0.34 -23.74
C ALA A 583 13.90 0.83 -24.72
N ALA A 584 12.95 1.74 -24.48
CA ALA A 584 12.74 2.92 -25.30
C ALA A 584 13.96 3.85 -25.26
N GLU A 585 14.54 4.03 -24.08
CA GLU A 585 15.78 4.79 -23.89
C GLU A 585 16.95 4.15 -24.64
N TYR A 586 17.20 2.85 -24.42
CA TYR A 586 18.25 2.10 -25.12
C TYR A 586 18.10 2.21 -26.65
N SER A 587 16.89 1.99 -27.16
CA SER A 587 16.58 2.08 -28.59
C SER A 587 16.87 3.47 -29.16
N SER A 588 16.61 4.53 -28.38
CA SER A 588 16.77 5.90 -28.86
C SER A 588 18.21 6.29 -29.20
N TYR A 589 19.20 5.64 -28.56
CA TYR A 589 20.62 5.84 -28.90
C TYR A 589 21.00 5.29 -30.29
N GLY A 590 20.21 4.40 -30.88
CA GLY A 590 20.46 3.93 -32.24
C GLY A 590 19.96 4.86 -33.35
N ILE A 591 19.23 5.92 -32.99
CA ILE A 591 18.66 6.88 -33.94
C ILE A 591 19.48 8.17 -33.90
N GLU A 592 19.64 8.72 -32.71
CA GLU A 592 20.21 10.05 -32.49
C GLU A 592 21.32 9.98 -31.43
N ARG A 593 22.31 10.86 -31.56
CA ARG A 593 23.46 10.92 -30.64
C ARG A 593 23.04 11.66 -29.36
N LYS A 594 23.13 10.99 -28.21
CA LYS A 594 22.66 11.51 -26.90
C LYS A 594 23.67 11.31 -25.80
N ALA A 595 23.62 12.18 -24.81
CA ALA A 595 24.33 11.95 -23.56
C ALA A 595 23.66 10.82 -22.77
N LEU A 596 24.47 10.03 -22.06
CA LEU A 596 23.97 8.97 -21.17
C LEU A 596 23.19 9.58 -20.01
N ARG A 597 22.04 8.98 -19.71
CA ARG A 597 21.28 9.22 -18.50
C ARG A 597 21.75 8.23 -17.44
N VAL A 598 22.50 8.74 -16.47
CA VAL A 598 23.10 7.97 -15.39
C VAL A 598 22.55 8.43 -14.06
N THR A 599 22.70 7.61 -13.04
CA THR A 599 22.28 8.00 -11.69
C THR A 599 23.26 9.04 -11.12
N TRP A 600 24.55 8.94 -11.46
CA TRP A 600 25.60 9.82 -10.96
C TRP A 600 26.50 10.27 -12.11
N PRO A 601 26.31 11.50 -12.63
CA PRO A 601 27.12 11.97 -13.75
C PRO A 601 28.55 12.24 -13.31
N ILE A 602 29.50 11.93 -14.19
CA ILE A 602 30.90 12.27 -13.99
C ILE A 602 31.04 13.80 -14.08
N SER A 603 31.84 14.41 -13.18
CA SER A 603 32.14 15.84 -13.22
C SER A 603 32.67 16.27 -14.59
N SER A 604 32.19 17.41 -15.08
CA SER A 604 32.56 17.96 -16.39
C SER A 604 32.26 17.04 -17.58
N SER A 605 31.19 16.24 -17.49
CA SER A 605 30.67 15.44 -18.60
C SER A 605 29.35 15.99 -19.15
N GLN A 606 28.96 15.56 -20.34
CA GLN A 606 27.64 15.86 -20.91
C GLN A 606 26.54 14.94 -20.35
N GLN A 607 26.88 13.97 -19.48
CA GLN A 607 25.94 13.02 -18.89
C GLN A 607 24.85 13.74 -18.11
N ARG A 608 23.65 13.17 -18.15
CA ARG A 608 22.47 13.71 -17.46
C ARG A 608 22.22 12.89 -16.21
N SER A 609 22.21 13.54 -15.05
CA SER A 609 21.72 12.92 -13.83
C SER A 609 20.24 12.62 -13.95
N THR A 610 19.81 11.43 -13.53
CA THR A 610 18.43 11.24 -13.09
C THR A 610 18.40 11.24 -11.58
N TYR A 611 17.91 12.34 -11.01
CA TYR A 611 17.61 12.37 -9.59
C TYR A 611 16.38 11.50 -9.29
N TRP A 612 16.56 10.63 -8.31
CA TRP A 612 15.54 10.00 -7.45
C TRP A 612 14.58 8.94 -8.01
N LEU A 613 14.48 8.69 -9.32
CA LEU A 613 13.72 7.53 -9.84
C LEU A 613 14.37 6.91 -11.09
N SER A 614 14.37 5.58 -11.22
CA SER A 614 14.76 4.89 -12.47
C SER A 614 13.91 5.33 -13.67
N ILE A 615 12.69 5.82 -13.41
CA ILE A 615 11.73 6.38 -14.36
C ILE A 615 11.81 7.92 -14.41
N PRO A 616 11.79 8.56 -15.60
CA PRO A 616 11.69 10.01 -15.74
C PRO A 616 10.40 10.61 -15.12
N TYR A 617 10.49 11.81 -14.51
CA TYR A 617 9.38 12.48 -13.80
C TYR A 617 8.09 12.64 -14.61
N ARG A 618 8.19 12.84 -15.92
CA ARG A 618 7.02 12.92 -16.84
C ARG A 618 6.13 11.67 -16.83
N TYR A 619 6.65 10.54 -16.36
CA TYR A 619 5.88 9.29 -16.21
C TYR A 619 5.65 8.95 -14.74
N SER A 620 6.65 9.12 -13.88
CA SER A 620 6.51 8.73 -12.47
C SER A 620 5.55 9.63 -11.69
N VAL A 621 5.56 10.95 -11.91
CA VAL A 621 4.66 11.86 -11.19
C VAL A 621 3.18 11.59 -11.52
N PRO A 622 2.75 11.52 -12.80
CA PRO A 622 1.35 11.18 -13.11
C PRO A 622 0.93 9.80 -12.59
N VAL A 623 1.82 8.80 -12.68
CA VAL A 623 1.52 7.44 -12.18
C VAL A 623 1.36 7.44 -10.67
N LEU A 624 2.23 8.12 -9.92
CA LEU A 624 2.11 8.23 -8.47
C LEU A 624 0.84 8.96 -8.05
N LEU A 625 0.46 10.02 -8.77
CA LEU A 625 -0.80 10.72 -8.52
C LEU A 625 -2.02 9.82 -8.78
N LEU A 626 -2.04 9.07 -9.89
CA LEU A 626 -3.12 8.12 -10.19
C LEU A 626 -3.23 7.01 -9.13
N TYR A 627 -2.10 6.45 -8.68
CA TYR A 627 -2.10 5.47 -7.59
C TYR A 627 -2.58 6.06 -6.25
N MET A 628 -2.17 7.29 -5.94
CA MET A 628 -2.63 7.99 -4.75
C MET A 628 -4.14 8.22 -4.78
N THR A 629 -4.69 8.65 -5.93
CA THR A 629 -6.12 8.81 -6.15
C THR A 629 -6.86 7.47 -6.08
N LEU A 630 -6.29 6.40 -6.65
CA LEU A 630 -6.87 5.06 -6.60
C LEU A 630 -6.92 4.52 -5.16
N HIS A 631 -5.84 4.63 -4.41
CA HIS A 631 -5.80 4.27 -2.98
C HIS A 631 -6.83 5.06 -2.16
N TRP A 632 -6.92 6.38 -2.36
CA TRP A 632 -7.89 7.20 -1.65
C TRP A 632 -9.34 6.84 -1.99
N THR A 633 -9.66 6.61 -3.26
CA THR A 633 -11.04 6.31 -3.65
C THR A 633 -11.47 4.90 -3.25
N ILE A 634 -10.55 3.94 -3.26
CA ILE A 634 -10.82 2.60 -2.73
C ILE A 634 -11.05 2.64 -1.21
N SER A 635 -10.41 3.55 -0.47
CA SER A 635 -10.62 3.66 0.99
C SER A 635 -11.97 4.26 1.34
N GLN A 636 -12.63 4.91 0.38
CA GLN A 636 -14.02 5.37 0.51
C GLN A 636 -15.03 4.42 -0.16
N SER A 637 -14.55 3.43 -0.93
CA SER A 637 -15.38 2.44 -1.61
C SER A 637 -15.84 1.33 -0.68
N ILE A 638 -14.90 0.81 0.12
CA ILE A 638 -15.15 -0.20 1.17
C ILE A 638 -14.39 0.29 2.39
N PHE A 639 -15.09 0.55 3.49
CA PHE A 639 -14.48 1.11 4.69
C PHE A 639 -15.01 0.45 5.95
N TYR A 640 -14.19 0.46 6.98
CA TYR A 640 -14.60 0.01 8.30
C TYR A 640 -15.42 1.12 8.97
N LEU A 641 -16.57 0.75 9.53
CA LEU A 641 -17.34 1.62 10.41
C LEU A 641 -17.82 0.83 11.63
N GLN A 642 -18.11 1.55 12.71
CA GLN A 642 -18.66 0.96 13.92
C GLN A 642 -20.12 1.38 14.07
N ILE A 643 -21.03 0.44 14.25
CA ILE A 643 -22.42 0.76 14.59
C ILE A 643 -22.57 0.73 16.10
N ILE A 644 -23.21 1.77 16.63
CA ILE A 644 -23.54 1.90 18.04
C ILE A 644 -25.06 1.94 18.15
N GLY A 645 -25.62 0.92 18.79
CA GLY A 645 -27.03 0.84 19.11
C GLY A 645 -27.35 1.66 20.37
N TYR A 646 -28.28 2.59 20.24
CA TYR A 646 -28.83 3.39 21.32
C TYR A 646 -30.26 2.93 21.63
N THR A 647 -30.61 2.93 22.90
CA THR A 647 -31.99 2.70 23.34
C THR A 647 -32.83 3.97 23.13
N PRO A 648 -34.17 3.91 23.22
CA PRO A 648 -35.02 5.10 23.14
C PRO A 648 -34.71 6.22 24.17
N GLN A 649 -33.93 5.91 25.22
CA GLN A 649 -33.45 6.85 26.25
C GLN A 649 -32.07 7.45 25.92
N ASP A 650 -31.58 7.27 24.70
CA ASP A 650 -30.25 7.69 24.26
C ASP A 650 -29.12 7.07 25.11
N LYS A 651 -29.37 5.87 25.65
CA LYS A 651 -28.35 5.09 26.34
C LYS A 651 -27.70 4.14 25.36
N GLU A 652 -26.38 4.05 25.43
CA GLU A 652 -25.63 3.10 24.62
C GLU A 652 -25.93 1.66 25.06
N GLY A 653 -26.44 0.84 24.14
CA GLY A 653 -26.81 -0.55 24.37
C GLY A 653 -25.76 -1.55 23.87
N TRP A 654 -25.44 -1.51 22.58
CA TRP A 654 -24.52 -2.46 21.94
C TRP A 654 -23.63 -1.81 20.89
N ARG A 655 -22.51 -2.47 20.57
CA ARG A 655 -21.57 -2.04 19.53
C ARG A 655 -21.24 -3.21 18.62
N THR A 656 -21.34 -3.01 17.31
CA THR A 656 -20.94 -4.00 16.30
C THR A 656 -20.01 -3.40 15.24
N SER A 657 -19.19 -4.26 14.65
CA SER A 657 -18.26 -3.91 13.58
C SER A 657 -18.89 -4.23 12.23
N HIS A 658 -18.87 -3.26 11.31
CA HIS A 658 -19.48 -3.40 9.98
C HIS A 658 -18.53 -2.92 8.89
N LEU A 659 -18.83 -3.34 7.66
CA LEU A 659 -18.24 -2.80 6.43
C LEU A 659 -19.23 -1.84 5.77
N GLY A 660 -18.83 -0.59 5.59
CA GLY A 660 -19.53 0.38 4.74
C GLY A 660 -19.10 0.25 3.28
N TYR A 661 -20.02 0.59 2.37
CA TYR A 661 -19.78 0.59 0.92
C TYR A 661 -20.21 1.92 0.31
N SER A 662 -19.57 2.36 -0.78
CA SER A 662 -20.02 3.53 -1.55
C SER A 662 -19.94 3.26 -3.05
N SER A 663 -21.11 3.12 -3.69
CA SER A 663 -21.30 2.92 -5.13
C SER A 663 -20.54 3.97 -5.97
N ALA A 664 -20.61 5.24 -5.58
CA ALA A 664 -19.99 6.36 -6.28
C ALA A 664 -18.45 6.27 -6.26
N PHE A 665 -17.86 5.95 -5.10
CA PHE A 665 -16.42 5.79 -5.00
C PHE A 665 -15.93 4.51 -5.68
N ILE A 666 -16.72 3.43 -5.64
CA ILE A 666 -16.43 2.20 -6.40
C ILE A 666 -16.35 2.53 -7.89
N LEU A 667 -17.34 3.21 -8.44
CA LEU A 667 -17.35 3.63 -9.85
C LEU A 667 -16.12 4.49 -10.18
N PHE A 668 -15.81 5.47 -9.32
CA PHE A 668 -14.65 6.33 -9.54
C PHE A 668 -13.33 5.54 -9.52
N SER A 669 -13.17 4.59 -8.60
CA SER A 669 -12.01 3.70 -8.55
C SER A 669 -11.88 2.85 -9.81
N VAL A 670 -12.99 2.32 -10.34
CA VAL A 670 -13.02 1.56 -11.61
C VAL A 670 -12.58 2.45 -12.79
N VAL A 671 -13.08 3.68 -12.87
CA VAL A 671 -12.70 4.64 -13.92
C VAL A 671 -11.20 4.97 -13.85
N VAL A 672 -10.68 5.27 -12.66
CA VAL A 672 -9.24 5.54 -12.47
C VAL A 672 -8.40 4.32 -12.87
N GLY A 673 -8.80 3.12 -12.45
CA GLY A 673 -8.13 1.87 -12.84
C GLY A 673 -8.13 1.65 -14.36
N ALA A 674 -9.27 1.87 -15.02
CA ALA A 674 -9.40 1.76 -16.47
C ALA A 674 -8.48 2.74 -17.22
N VAL A 675 -8.41 4.01 -16.77
CA VAL A 675 -7.49 5.01 -17.32
C VAL A 675 -6.03 4.54 -17.20
N MET A 676 -5.65 3.95 -16.07
CA MET A 676 -4.30 3.42 -15.86
C MET A 676 -3.98 2.24 -16.79
N ILE A 677 -4.92 1.31 -16.99
CA ILE A 677 -4.78 0.20 -17.95
C ILE A 677 -4.60 0.75 -19.36
N LEU A 678 -5.49 1.64 -19.80
CA LEU A 678 -5.46 2.23 -21.13
C LEU A 678 -4.15 2.98 -21.38
N ALA A 679 -3.69 3.79 -20.42
CA ALA A 679 -2.42 4.49 -20.51
C ALA A 679 -1.24 3.53 -20.71
N LEU A 680 -1.18 2.45 -19.94
CA LEU A 680 -0.11 1.45 -20.05
C LEU A 680 -0.17 0.70 -21.39
N CYS A 681 -1.35 0.31 -21.85
CA CYS A 681 -1.56 -0.35 -23.14
C CYS A 681 -1.17 0.57 -24.31
N ILE A 682 -1.60 1.83 -24.31
CA ILE A 682 -1.26 2.83 -25.33
C ILE A 682 0.27 3.03 -25.38
N LEU A 683 0.94 3.12 -24.23
CA LEU A 683 2.40 3.17 -24.19
C LEU A 683 3.04 1.89 -24.74
N GLY A 684 2.46 0.73 -24.43
CA GLY A 684 2.92 -0.58 -24.93
C GLY A 684 2.80 -0.74 -26.45
N LEU A 685 1.82 -0.08 -27.09
CA LEU A 685 1.60 -0.08 -28.54
C LEU A 685 2.56 0.83 -29.31
N ARG A 686 3.37 1.66 -28.63
CA ARG A 686 4.40 2.46 -29.30
C ARG A 686 5.48 1.56 -29.89
N ARG A 687 6.00 1.93 -31.07
CA ARG A 687 7.10 1.21 -31.73
C ARG A 687 8.46 1.77 -31.30
N LEU A 688 9.43 0.87 -31.22
CA LEU A 688 10.85 1.18 -31.09
C LEU A 688 11.39 1.45 -32.49
N ASN A 689 11.91 2.65 -32.71
CA ASN A 689 12.26 3.16 -34.04
C ASN A 689 13.70 2.84 -34.48
N SER A 690 14.46 2.09 -33.67
CA SER A 690 15.86 1.71 -33.95
C SER A 690 15.99 0.26 -34.36
N ASN A 691 16.99 -0.03 -35.19
CA ASN A 691 17.42 -1.39 -35.56
C ASN A 691 18.31 -2.04 -34.48
N ALA A 692 18.57 -1.34 -33.37
CA ALA A 692 19.33 -1.88 -32.24
C ALA A 692 18.66 -3.15 -31.67
N PRO A 693 19.45 -4.20 -31.37
CA PRO A 693 18.91 -5.38 -30.71
C PRO A 693 18.32 -4.99 -29.35
N LEU A 694 17.16 -5.58 -29.02
CA LEU A 694 16.47 -5.28 -27.77
C LEU A 694 17.24 -5.86 -26.57
N ALA A 695 18.10 -5.04 -25.96
CA ALA A 695 18.82 -5.39 -24.74
C ALA A 695 17.92 -5.31 -23.50
N GLY A 696 17.03 -4.30 -23.41
CA GLY A 696 16.13 -4.12 -22.27
C GLY A 696 16.91 -3.97 -20.95
N SER A 697 16.56 -4.77 -19.95
CA SER A 697 17.29 -4.85 -18.67
C SER A 697 18.44 -5.86 -18.67
N CYS A 698 18.71 -6.58 -19.77
CA CYS A 698 19.65 -7.70 -19.76
C CYS A 698 21.12 -7.24 -19.74
N SER A 699 21.84 -7.49 -18.64
CA SER A 699 23.23 -7.08 -18.47
C SER A 699 24.15 -7.59 -19.59
N ALA A 700 24.02 -8.85 -20.00
CA ALA A 700 24.83 -9.46 -21.05
C ALA A 700 24.58 -8.80 -22.42
N ALA A 701 23.32 -8.51 -22.76
CA ALA A 701 22.99 -7.85 -24.03
C ALA A 701 23.44 -6.38 -24.06
N ILE A 702 23.34 -5.66 -22.93
CA ILE A 702 23.87 -4.28 -22.82
C ILE A 702 25.40 -4.30 -22.95
N SER A 703 26.06 -5.21 -22.22
CA SER A 703 27.50 -5.42 -22.23
C SER A 703 28.04 -5.66 -23.64
N ALA A 704 27.41 -6.56 -24.40
CA ALA A 704 27.84 -6.91 -25.75
C ALA A 704 27.81 -5.72 -26.73
N ALA A 705 26.92 -4.75 -26.50
CA ALA A 705 26.83 -3.54 -27.31
C ALA A 705 27.85 -2.43 -26.94
N CYS A 706 28.67 -2.63 -25.91
CA CYS A 706 29.57 -1.62 -25.35
C CYS A 706 31.05 -1.84 -25.69
N HIS A 707 31.37 -2.74 -26.61
CA HIS A 707 32.74 -2.98 -27.08
C HIS A 707 33.16 -1.91 -28.09
N ALA A 708 33.70 -0.78 -27.62
CA ALA A 708 34.07 0.34 -28.49
C ALA A 708 35.28 0.02 -29.40
N PRO A 709 35.47 0.76 -30.52
CA PRO A 709 36.65 0.63 -31.38
C PRO A 709 37.96 0.87 -30.62
N THR A 710 39.04 0.20 -31.01
CA THR A 710 40.37 0.28 -30.35
C THR A 710 40.98 1.67 -30.34
N HIS A 711 40.70 2.49 -31.34
CA HIS A 711 41.23 3.84 -31.45
C HIS A 711 40.42 4.89 -30.66
N GLU A 712 39.30 4.50 -30.04
CA GLU A 712 38.50 5.41 -29.24
C GLU A 712 39.06 5.54 -27.81
N ASN A 713 39.28 6.78 -27.38
CA ASN A 713 39.58 7.05 -25.98
C ASN A 713 38.30 6.85 -25.13
N LEU A 714 38.27 5.76 -24.35
CA LEU A 714 37.10 5.35 -23.59
C LEU A 714 36.66 6.40 -22.54
N ASP A 715 37.59 7.07 -21.86
CA ASP A 715 37.26 8.11 -20.87
C ASP A 715 36.58 9.31 -21.54
N THR A 716 37.06 9.70 -22.73
CA THR A 716 36.43 10.76 -23.53
C THR A 716 35.06 10.32 -24.04
N ALA A 717 34.92 9.07 -24.48
CA ALA A 717 33.68 8.51 -25.00
C ALA A 717 32.55 8.62 -23.97
N ILE A 718 32.78 8.16 -22.75
CA ILE A 718 31.79 8.12 -21.66
C ILE A 718 31.32 9.52 -21.25
N ARG A 719 32.20 10.53 -21.35
CA ARG A 719 31.90 11.93 -21.02
C ARG A 719 31.11 12.65 -22.12
N SER A 720 31.11 12.10 -23.32
CA SER A 720 30.53 12.71 -24.52
C SER A 720 29.12 12.19 -24.83
N LYS A 721 28.53 12.62 -25.95
CA LYS A 721 27.28 12.05 -26.46
C LYS A 721 27.59 10.80 -27.29
N LEU A 722 26.92 9.72 -26.98
CA LEU A 722 27.08 8.43 -27.64
C LEU A 722 25.95 8.17 -28.63
N LYS A 723 26.26 7.38 -29.66
CA LYS A 723 25.28 6.79 -30.58
C LYS A 723 25.61 5.32 -30.75
N TRP A 724 24.60 4.47 -30.73
CA TRP A 724 24.74 3.06 -31.08
C TRP A 724 24.62 2.89 -32.60
N GLY A 725 25.52 2.13 -33.21
CA GLY A 725 25.47 1.80 -34.63
C GLY A 725 26.73 1.09 -35.09
N GLN A 726 26.82 0.86 -36.40
CA GLN A 726 28.00 0.24 -36.98
C GLN A 726 29.17 1.23 -36.94
N THR A 727 30.30 0.78 -36.40
CA THR A 727 31.51 1.59 -36.25
C THR A 727 32.25 1.68 -37.58
N THR A 728 32.77 2.87 -37.93
CA THR A 728 33.50 3.10 -39.19
C THR A 728 35.01 2.84 -39.07
N GLY A 729 35.53 2.61 -37.86
CA GLY A 729 36.92 2.20 -37.64
C GLY A 729 37.07 0.68 -37.74
N LEU A 730 38.19 0.21 -38.32
CA LEU A 730 38.57 -1.21 -38.39
C LEU A 730 38.45 -1.87 -37.01
N SER A 731 37.58 -2.89 -36.91
CA SER A 731 37.48 -3.74 -35.73
C SER A 731 38.68 -4.70 -35.65
N VAL A 732 39.11 -4.99 -34.42
CA VAL A 732 40.17 -5.94 -34.08
C VAL A 732 40.06 -7.23 -34.91
N GLY A 733 41.13 -7.57 -35.65
CA GLY A 733 41.36 -8.91 -36.20
C GLY A 733 41.02 -9.15 -37.68
N SER A 734 40.67 -8.12 -38.45
CA SER A 734 40.36 -8.29 -39.90
C SER A 734 41.14 -7.29 -40.75
N ILE A 735 42.46 -7.50 -40.82
CA ILE A 735 43.14 -7.32 -42.09
C ILE A 735 43.19 -8.74 -42.65
N ASP A 736 42.32 -9.06 -43.60
CA ASP A 736 42.66 -10.17 -44.50
C ASP A 736 43.99 -9.79 -45.15
N SER A 737 44.88 -10.76 -45.26
CA SER A 737 46.22 -10.60 -45.85
C SER A 737 46.22 -9.98 -47.25
N ASP A 738 45.05 -9.88 -47.88
CA ASP A 738 44.83 -9.35 -49.23
C ASP A 738 44.28 -7.91 -49.29
N GLY A 739 44.03 -7.24 -48.16
CA GLY A 739 43.62 -5.82 -48.15
C GLY A 739 42.15 -5.54 -48.47
N ASP A 740 41.28 -6.56 -48.38
CA ASP A 740 39.83 -6.43 -48.59
C ASP A 740 39.09 -5.90 -47.33
N GLU A 741 37.89 -5.34 -47.54
CA GLU A 741 37.02 -4.86 -46.45
C GLU A 741 36.70 -6.01 -45.47
N PRO A 742 36.63 -5.72 -44.15
CA PRO A 742 36.29 -6.74 -43.17
C PRO A 742 34.92 -7.35 -43.44
N GLU A 743 34.89 -8.67 -43.59
CA GLU A 743 33.70 -9.48 -43.91
C GLU A 743 32.60 -9.37 -42.82
N LYS A 744 32.99 -8.97 -41.59
CA LYS A 744 32.10 -8.78 -40.44
C LYS A 744 31.98 -7.31 -40.02
N GLY A 745 30.74 -6.84 -39.90
CA GLY A 745 30.45 -5.54 -39.31
C GLY A 745 30.47 -5.60 -37.78
N HIS A 746 30.96 -4.53 -37.13
CA HIS A 746 30.91 -4.37 -35.68
C HIS A 746 30.01 -3.21 -35.29
N CYS A 747 29.16 -3.41 -34.27
CA CYS A 747 28.24 -2.39 -33.77
C CYS A 747 28.52 -2.08 -32.30
N SER A 748 28.59 -0.80 -31.94
CA SER A 748 28.88 -0.42 -30.56
C SER A 748 28.32 0.94 -30.20
N PHE A 749 28.19 1.20 -28.90
CA PHE A 749 28.08 2.55 -28.38
C PHE A 749 29.43 3.27 -28.52
N THR A 750 29.46 4.36 -29.28
CA THR A 750 30.67 5.14 -29.52
C THR A 750 30.35 6.63 -29.63
N SER A 751 31.33 7.46 -29.29
CA SER A 751 31.34 8.90 -29.55
C SER A 751 31.72 9.22 -31.00
N LEU A 752 32.42 8.30 -31.67
CA LEU A 752 32.85 8.39 -33.06
C LEU A 752 31.67 8.24 -34.03
N GLY A 753 31.92 8.52 -35.31
CA GLY A 753 30.93 8.37 -36.39
C GLY A 753 30.37 6.94 -36.45
N THR A 754 29.04 6.84 -36.54
CA THR A 754 28.35 5.55 -36.74
C THR A 754 27.45 5.62 -37.96
N VAL A 755 27.42 4.51 -38.71
CA VAL A 755 26.50 4.30 -39.83
C VAL A 755 25.37 3.36 -39.41
N LYS A 756 24.25 3.43 -40.13
CA LYS A 756 23.16 2.47 -39.91
C LYS A 756 23.63 1.08 -40.32
N PRO A 757 23.43 0.04 -39.50
CA PRO A 757 23.74 -1.33 -39.88
C PRO A 757 23.02 -1.74 -41.17
N THR A 758 23.68 -2.52 -42.02
CA THR A 758 23.24 -2.91 -43.36
C THR A 758 23.05 -4.43 -43.44
N LEU A 759 22.17 -4.92 -44.32
CA LEU A 759 21.98 -6.36 -44.51
C LEU A 759 23.09 -7.02 -45.34
N THR A 760 24.02 -6.25 -45.87
CA THR A 760 25.12 -6.71 -46.72
C THR A 760 26.31 -7.24 -45.93
N LYS A 761 26.34 -7.02 -44.61
CA LYS A 761 27.40 -7.51 -43.72
C LYS A 761 26.83 -8.43 -42.66
N LEU A 762 27.63 -9.40 -42.26
CA LEU A 762 27.34 -10.28 -41.14
C LEU A 762 27.79 -9.59 -39.86
N TYR A 763 26.98 -9.64 -38.81
CA TYR A 763 27.32 -9.07 -37.49
C TYR A 763 27.58 -10.18 -36.49
N ALA A 764 28.58 -9.94 -35.65
CA ALA A 764 28.97 -10.81 -34.54
C ALA A 764 28.00 -10.69 -33.35
#